data_AF-A0AAE0ZAX3-F1
#
_entry.id   AF-A0AAE0ZAX3-F1
#
_cell.length_a   1.000
_cell.length_b   1.000
_cell.length_c   1.000
_cell.angle_alpha   90.00
_cell.angle_beta   90.00
_cell.angle_gamma   90.00
#
_symmetry.space_group_name_H-M   'P 1'
#
loop_
_entity.id
_entity.type
_entity.pdbx_description
1 polymer ?
#
loop_
_entity_poly.entity_id
_entity_poly.type
_entity_poly.pdbx_seq_one_letter_code
_entity_poly.pdbx_strand_id
1 'polypeptide(L)'
;MEGRKRMTSQSMGKMNSRSGLNLLFVLSVLWGSVFMVVSFNVDTENAYIYKGPKNSFFGYSVAILENSQGTWLLVGAPRANDSSLPRINEPGAVFRCNWRYPSSCYTIFVDYVGNEKQVFKTWRNVTVDHKKDQQLLGASIDVNVKGNSNVMICAPRWVENQYHVQDMAFMNGLCYESNKELEFDDSSGWPAFDNLKKQIHSSGSYYVYGMGMLGSSAAYSQDGQFAVLGSPGVNDFAGGFVRIKGGVKKKPRVVDIPVEASNSYFGSSVTTARLTKDAVSTVVGGPRAGGAGKVFVYDSQLEFLLFKEGEQLGSSFGASLCSLDLNGDGLDDIVVGAPLYTNEMDEGRVYVYINREFFNLELLQPILSGSDSVGARFGTAVANLGDLNLDGYQDLAVGAPYEGGGVVYIYNGASFGMYSEPSQRIVGRNLHKSLKAFGWSFSRPWDVNRDGYEDFAVGSFESNKVVLLRTRSVLDLTANLTVSPRVIDLASEPKCRLRGLMWHCIEAKMCFKYLGQNLHPSSEINMTLTLDSIERHRGEQSRLFIPDHENREMESLQQLVVLRLNRGFCIKKKIFIRVGRDVVTPLQMQLDFDIASSSIGISSECEICPVRNKYNPTVKTARAQFALDCGKDHECHPNLKVHAKPLYSKGKSTFLVDDTPYFDLEITVSNTGETSYLTVVTLAYPSALHFSYVHTMGKGPAVSCIPAESFSNSSLAVLDCDIMSPLKSMKRNTFKARFYGYGLSYSTHEFDILFGASSARTELNRDNMELFSVTIPVQMSTQMKFSGLSIPGQMSFPHKVSIDEDDYKLNWASLSHLYVLRNMGPSPMPHGQLILTVPLSDWVKVSNVIIETKTISRPLSHVPVDCSLTEKYDRRKINHSAVYRDKKDVNSVMYKACDSDLMNCSTVICYVGFMHTYETVYINVSIDIRKDVLQTLKVPNILGLISYGNLIEPSYKSYNSETVSHDIMTTTFISYKPLPRKAVTWWALVISICSGFLLLYVITVILWKLGFFRRKKKEELQHLIQSTESERELLSSDSISAGSSDVMVLPARLLSLDQTSHHVNHNIISHLQYPERDRLFYYPHLEPESPQDNGLDQNPLFSSHSLNRRDQQQHYPPSYFHTMQHNRTSSFKRIPRTRPISYHRNQSGRLSSGSTNNNNKNRIDAHEPDIWIAPPPAPPQAPSFDNNTYLEPFEPLESRA
;
A
#
# COMPACT_ATOMS: atom_id res chain seq x y z
N MET A 1 -37.75 62.08 13.37
CA MET A 1 -37.18 62.81 14.52
C MET A 1 -36.28 61.87 15.31
N GLU A 2 -35.27 62.42 15.97
CA GLU A 2 -34.43 61.73 16.96
C GLU A 2 -35.29 61.14 18.10
N GLY A 3 -34.84 60.17 18.90
CA GLY A 3 -33.56 59.46 18.94
C GLY A 3 -33.34 58.78 20.31
N ARG A 4 -32.12 58.27 20.52
CA ARG A 4 -31.51 57.87 21.82
C ARG A 4 -32.23 56.87 22.76
N LYS A 5 -31.73 55.63 22.70
CA LYS A 5 -30.99 54.91 23.77
C LYS A 5 -31.34 55.12 25.27
N ARG A 6 -31.51 53.96 25.93
CA ARG A 6 -30.84 53.43 27.15
C ARG A 6 -31.61 53.37 28.49
N MET A 7 -31.48 52.18 29.11
CA MET A 7 -31.47 51.88 30.57
C MET A 7 -32.84 52.03 31.30
N THR A 8 -33.23 51.19 32.28
CA THR A 8 -32.54 50.08 32.97
C THR A 8 -33.54 49.07 33.57
N SER A 9 -33.17 47.79 33.55
CA SER A 9 -33.38 46.78 34.62
C SER A 9 -34.31 47.10 35.81
N GLN A 10 -35.42 46.36 35.96
CA GLN A 10 -35.54 45.30 37.01
C GLN A 10 -36.82 44.46 36.85
N SER A 11 -36.73 43.17 37.18
CA SER A 11 -37.84 42.20 37.15
C SER A 11 -37.87 41.35 38.42
N MET A 12 -39.05 41.15 39.01
CA MET A 12 -39.35 39.99 39.87
C MET A 12 -40.82 39.59 39.69
N GLY A 13 -41.06 38.34 39.27
CA GLY A 13 -42.42 37.89 38.91
C GLY A 13 -42.50 36.45 38.38
N LYS A 14 -42.11 35.48 39.22
CA LYS A 14 -42.38 34.02 39.15
C LYS A 14 -43.07 33.46 37.89
N MET A 15 -42.42 32.49 37.22
CA MET A 15 -43.11 31.28 36.73
C MET A 15 -42.16 30.08 36.83
N ASN A 16 -42.70 28.90 37.16
CA ASN A 16 -41.94 27.78 37.68
C ASN A 16 -42.03 26.53 36.78
N SER A 17 -40.96 25.72 36.76
CA SER A 17 -40.97 24.28 36.47
C SER A 17 -41.49 23.77 35.11
N ARG A 18 -40.62 23.75 34.08
CA ARG A 18 -40.71 22.74 33.00
C ARG A 18 -39.36 22.41 32.32
N SER A 19 -38.28 22.36 33.09
CA SER A 19 -36.88 22.20 32.60
C SER A 19 -36.13 20.98 33.15
N GLY A 20 -36.81 20.04 33.83
CA GLY A 20 -36.17 18.87 34.43
C GLY A 20 -35.90 17.68 33.49
N LEU A 21 -36.66 17.53 32.39
CA LEU A 21 -36.58 16.31 31.55
C LEU A 21 -35.47 16.36 30.49
N ASN A 22 -35.19 17.53 29.90
CA ASN A 22 -34.23 17.63 28.81
C ASN A 22 -32.77 17.55 29.29
N LEU A 23 -32.47 17.89 30.55
CA LEU A 23 -31.11 17.80 31.07
C LEU A 23 -30.67 16.34 31.30
N LEU A 24 -31.60 15.46 31.71
CA LEU A 24 -31.35 14.02 31.85
C LEU A 24 -31.14 13.32 30.50
N PHE A 25 -31.82 13.78 29.44
CA PHE A 25 -31.61 13.25 28.09
C PHE A 25 -30.27 13.69 27.49
N VAL A 26 -29.81 14.92 27.77
CA VAL A 26 -28.48 15.39 27.35
C VAL A 26 -27.36 14.74 28.16
N LEU A 27 -27.57 14.49 29.47
CA LEU A 27 -26.59 13.78 30.31
C LEU A 27 -26.48 12.29 29.98
N SER A 28 -27.57 11.61 29.59
CA SER A 28 -27.49 10.22 29.12
C SER A 28 -26.80 10.09 27.77
N VAL A 29 -26.99 11.05 26.84
CA VAL A 29 -26.24 11.10 25.57
C VAL A 29 -24.75 11.42 25.81
N LEU A 30 -24.40 12.22 26.82
CA LEU A 30 -23.01 12.52 27.20
C LEU A 30 -22.34 11.44 28.06
N TRP A 31 -23.07 10.44 28.58
CA TRP A 31 -22.51 9.24 29.18
C TRP A 31 -22.47 8.04 28.23
N GLY A 32 -23.15 8.11 27.07
CA GLY A 32 -23.12 7.07 26.03
C GLY A 32 -21.87 7.07 25.14
N SER A 33 -20.94 8.01 25.32
CA SER A 33 -19.79 8.25 24.41
C SER A 33 -18.41 7.95 25.02
N VAL A 34 -18.36 7.31 26.18
CA VAL A 34 -17.09 6.85 26.80
C VAL A 34 -17.17 5.36 27.13
N PHE A 35 -17.00 4.53 26.09
CA PHE A 35 -16.35 3.20 26.10
C PHE A 35 -16.52 2.55 24.72
N MET A 36 -15.95 3.15 23.67
CA MET A 36 -15.57 2.37 22.48
C MET A 36 -14.33 1.53 22.82
N VAL A 37 -14.53 0.46 23.58
CA VAL A 37 -13.59 -0.67 23.61
C VAL A 37 -13.91 -1.51 22.39
N VAL A 38 -13.41 -1.06 21.23
CA VAL A 38 -13.35 -1.90 20.03
C VAL A 38 -12.16 -2.83 20.25
N SER A 39 -12.37 -3.89 21.03
CA SER A 39 -11.41 -4.99 21.17
C SER A 39 -11.70 -6.07 20.14
N PHE A 40 -10.64 -6.56 19.50
CA PHE A 40 -10.66 -7.85 18.84
C PHE A 40 -9.30 -8.52 19.03
N ASN A 41 -9.31 -9.51 19.93
CA ASN A 41 -8.25 -10.45 20.26
C ASN A 41 -6.91 -9.93 20.82
N VAL A 42 -6.52 -8.66 20.70
CA VAL A 42 -5.35 -8.14 21.44
C VAL A 42 -5.72 -7.74 22.87
N ASP A 43 -5.07 -8.31 23.88
CA ASP A 43 -5.26 -8.01 25.31
C ASP A 43 -4.67 -6.65 25.70
N THR A 44 -5.57 -5.69 25.95
CA THR A 44 -5.23 -4.35 26.46
C THR A 44 -5.38 -4.22 27.97
N GLU A 45 -5.94 -5.21 28.66
CA GLU A 45 -6.18 -5.18 30.11
C GLU A 45 -4.93 -5.68 30.86
N ASN A 46 -4.30 -6.75 30.38
CA ASN A 46 -3.13 -7.37 31.02
C ASN A 46 -1.83 -7.16 30.20
N ALA A 47 -1.67 -5.97 29.63
CA ALA A 47 -0.50 -5.59 28.84
C ALA A 47 0.75 -5.39 29.72
N TYR A 48 1.89 -5.98 29.33
CA TYR A 48 3.14 -5.88 30.10
C TYR A 48 3.92 -4.62 29.70
N ILE A 49 4.26 -3.78 30.68
CA ILE A 49 4.90 -2.47 30.43
C ILE A 49 6.31 -2.43 31.01
N TYR A 50 7.29 -2.29 30.11
CA TYR A 50 8.70 -2.20 30.40
C TYR A 50 9.14 -0.73 30.48
N LYS A 51 10.15 -0.43 31.29
CA LYS A 51 10.64 0.93 31.51
C LYS A 51 12.16 0.94 31.54
N GLY A 52 12.76 1.74 30.66
CA GLY A 52 14.20 1.94 30.60
C GLY A 52 14.71 3.15 31.38
N PRO A 53 16.01 3.48 31.21
CA PRO A 53 16.61 4.69 31.76
C PRO A 53 15.95 5.96 31.20
N LYS A 54 15.96 7.05 31.97
CA LYS A 54 15.44 8.35 31.50
C LYS A 54 16.27 8.89 30.34
N ASN A 55 15.61 9.56 29.40
CA ASN A 55 16.21 10.22 28.23
C ASN A 55 17.02 9.31 27.30
N SER A 56 16.89 7.99 27.45
CA SER A 56 17.65 6.99 26.68
C SER A 56 17.03 6.62 25.33
N PHE A 57 15.78 7.05 25.10
CA PHE A 57 14.92 6.59 24.00
C PHE A 57 14.69 5.07 24.03
N PHE A 58 14.65 4.46 25.23
CA PHE A 58 14.27 3.06 25.39
C PHE A 58 12.90 2.77 24.76
N GLY A 59 12.87 1.84 23.81
CA GLY A 59 11.70 1.57 22.98
C GLY A 59 11.72 2.31 21.63
N TYR A 60 12.89 2.75 21.16
CA TYR A 60 13.06 3.28 19.82
C TYR A 60 12.96 2.18 18.77
N SER A 61 13.64 1.05 19.01
CA SER A 61 13.46 -0.22 18.28
C SER A 61 13.13 -1.33 19.28
N VAL A 62 12.39 -2.34 18.83
CA VAL A 62 11.93 -3.47 19.66
C VAL A 62 11.92 -4.75 18.84
N ALA A 63 12.28 -5.88 19.45
CA ALA A 63 12.20 -7.19 18.82
C ALA A 63 11.95 -8.28 19.88
N ILE A 64 11.42 -9.44 19.48
CA ILE A 64 11.25 -10.61 20.34
C ILE A 64 12.24 -11.68 19.88
N LEU A 65 12.85 -12.40 20.83
CA LEU A 65 13.83 -13.46 20.58
C LEU A 65 13.60 -14.62 21.57
N GLU A 66 13.45 -15.84 21.07
CA GLU A 66 13.55 -17.04 21.89
C GLU A 66 14.97 -17.65 21.82
N ASN A 67 15.53 -18.01 22.96
CA ASN A 67 16.83 -18.68 23.06
C ASN A 67 16.83 -19.80 24.13
N SER A 68 18.02 -20.34 24.43
CA SER A 68 18.16 -21.43 25.42
C SER A 68 17.60 -21.09 26.82
N GLN A 69 17.47 -19.81 27.15
CA GLN A 69 16.99 -19.28 28.44
C GLN A 69 15.50 -18.87 28.41
N GLY A 70 14.80 -19.11 27.29
CA GLY A 70 13.39 -18.73 27.07
C GLY A 70 13.22 -17.50 26.18
N THR A 71 12.03 -16.89 26.24
CA THR A 71 11.66 -15.74 25.41
C THR A 71 12.08 -14.41 26.04
N TRP A 72 12.69 -13.53 25.24
CA TRP A 72 13.21 -12.23 25.66
C TRP A 72 12.69 -11.13 24.74
N LEU A 73 12.33 -10.01 25.35
CA LEU A 73 12.06 -8.76 24.65
C LEU A 73 13.40 -7.99 24.52
N LEU A 74 13.85 -7.76 23.29
CA LEU A 74 14.98 -6.90 22.98
C LEU A 74 14.49 -5.46 22.79
N VAL A 75 15.18 -4.49 23.39
CA VAL A 75 14.80 -3.08 23.33
C VAL A 75 16.01 -2.20 23.05
N GLY A 76 15.97 -1.48 21.93
CA GLY A 76 16.93 -0.44 21.60
C GLY A 76 16.69 0.85 22.38
N ALA A 77 17.77 1.42 22.90
CA ALA A 77 17.81 2.69 23.61
C ALA A 77 18.99 3.53 23.09
N PRO A 78 18.87 4.15 21.90
CA PRO A 78 20.00 4.74 21.17
C PRO A 78 20.65 5.95 21.85
N ARG A 79 20.06 6.50 22.91
CA ARG A 79 20.65 7.57 23.75
C ARG A 79 20.99 7.10 25.17
N ALA A 80 20.98 5.80 25.43
CA ALA A 80 21.44 5.26 26.70
C ALA A 80 22.95 5.49 26.88
N ASN A 81 23.36 5.74 28.13
CA ASN A 81 24.74 5.54 28.55
C ASN A 81 24.92 4.07 28.92
N ASP A 82 25.91 3.40 28.31
CA ASP A 82 26.28 2.04 28.70
C ASP A 82 27.32 2.06 29.83
N SER A 83 27.03 1.29 30.88
CA SER A 83 27.94 0.96 31.98
C SER A 83 29.27 0.33 31.56
N SER A 84 29.32 -0.36 30.41
CA SER A 84 30.55 -0.96 29.86
C SER A 84 31.51 0.10 29.28
N LEU A 85 30.96 1.23 28.79
CA LEU A 85 31.67 2.30 28.11
C LEU A 85 31.58 3.64 28.89
N PRO A 86 31.99 3.71 30.18
CA PRO A 86 31.73 4.85 31.07
C PRO A 86 32.48 6.15 30.70
N ARG A 87 33.27 6.15 29.62
CA ARG A 87 33.98 7.31 29.08
C ARG A 87 33.41 7.84 27.77
N ILE A 88 32.37 7.20 27.24
CA ILE A 88 31.72 7.54 25.97
C ILE A 88 30.36 8.17 26.29
N ASN A 89 30.03 9.30 25.65
CA ASN A 89 28.77 9.99 25.90
C ASN A 89 27.66 9.51 24.96
N GLU A 90 26.52 9.10 25.51
CA GLU A 90 25.38 8.51 24.80
C GLU A 90 25.77 7.50 23.69
N PRO A 91 26.57 6.46 23.96
CA PRO A 91 26.90 5.43 22.97
C PRO A 91 25.65 4.68 22.43
N GLY A 92 24.52 4.76 23.15
CA GLY A 92 23.37 3.89 22.95
C GLY A 92 23.61 2.52 23.58
N ALA A 93 22.52 1.81 23.87
CA ALA A 93 22.57 0.45 24.39
C ALA A 93 21.34 -0.34 23.94
N VAL A 94 21.46 -1.67 23.96
CA VAL A 94 20.32 -2.57 23.81
C VAL A 94 20.11 -3.33 25.11
N PHE A 95 18.84 -3.54 25.47
CA PHE A 95 18.44 -4.26 26.66
C PHE A 95 17.74 -5.57 26.28
N ARG A 96 17.97 -6.63 27.06
CA ARG A 96 17.12 -7.83 27.07
C ARG A 96 16.26 -7.81 28.33
N CYS A 97 14.95 -7.90 28.15
CA CYS A 97 13.96 -7.95 29.22
C CYS A 97 13.27 -9.31 29.22
N ASN A 98 13.10 -9.92 30.40
CA ASN A 98 12.33 -11.15 30.51
C ASN A 98 10.84 -10.87 30.26
N TRP A 99 10.19 -11.63 29.37
CA TRP A 99 8.81 -11.36 28.94
C TRP A 99 7.76 -11.41 30.06
N ARG A 100 8.03 -12.17 31.14
CA ARG A 100 7.11 -12.36 32.28
C ARG A 100 7.39 -11.41 33.44
N TYR A 101 8.59 -10.83 33.50
CA TYR A 101 9.05 -10.00 34.62
C TYR A 101 9.55 -8.62 34.11
N PRO A 102 8.68 -7.61 33.96
CA PRO A 102 9.08 -6.30 33.41
C PRO A 102 10.10 -5.50 34.22
N SER A 103 10.37 -5.89 35.46
CA SER A 103 11.48 -5.38 36.28
C SER A 103 12.85 -5.98 35.94
N SER A 104 12.88 -7.09 35.19
CA SER A 104 14.08 -7.86 34.85
C SER A 104 14.60 -7.50 33.45
N CYS A 105 15.09 -6.28 33.30
CA CYS A 105 15.78 -5.79 32.10
C CYS A 105 17.28 -5.63 32.36
N TYR A 106 18.11 -6.19 31.49
CA TYR A 106 19.58 -6.15 31.56
C TYR A 106 20.16 -5.60 30.27
N THR A 107 21.26 -4.83 30.34
CA THR A 107 22.01 -4.40 29.16
C THR A 107 22.65 -5.61 28.45
N ILE A 108 22.69 -5.56 27.12
CA ILE A 108 23.42 -6.49 26.26
C ILE A 108 24.72 -5.80 25.87
N PHE A 109 25.85 -6.44 26.13
CA PHE A 109 27.17 -5.92 25.75
C PHE A 109 27.46 -6.32 24.30
N VAL A 110 27.15 -5.41 23.38
CA VAL A 110 27.40 -5.57 21.93
C VAL A 110 28.87 -5.30 21.59
N ASP A 111 29.51 -4.41 22.35
CA ASP A 111 30.85 -3.90 22.07
C ASP A 111 31.50 -3.45 23.39
N TYR A 112 32.65 -4.03 23.73
CA TYR A 112 33.40 -3.74 24.96
C TYR A 112 34.45 -2.63 24.78
N VAL A 113 34.62 -2.14 23.55
CA VAL A 113 35.70 -1.24 23.15
C VAL A 113 35.18 0.19 23.10
N GLY A 114 35.91 1.13 23.71
CA GLY A 114 35.58 2.56 23.64
C GLY A 114 35.96 3.21 22.30
N ASN A 115 36.26 4.51 22.34
CA ASN A 115 36.90 5.18 21.21
C ASN A 115 38.32 4.62 21.06
N GLU A 116 38.64 4.09 19.87
CA GLU A 116 39.82 3.26 19.66
C GLU A 116 40.66 3.74 18.48
N LYS A 117 41.99 3.75 18.64
CA LYS A 117 42.95 4.13 17.59
C LYS A 117 43.67 2.91 17.03
N GLN A 118 43.15 2.37 15.94
CA GLN A 118 43.73 1.23 15.23
C GLN A 118 44.74 1.70 14.18
N VAL A 119 45.95 1.13 14.18
CA VAL A 119 47.05 1.52 13.26
C VAL A 119 47.27 0.42 12.21
N PHE A 120 46.85 0.68 10.97
CA PHE A 120 46.92 -0.29 9.88
C PHE A 120 48.28 -0.25 9.18
N LYS A 121 49.20 -1.12 9.61
CA LYS A 121 50.58 -1.21 9.06
C LYS A 121 50.65 -1.52 7.56
N THR A 122 49.60 -2.12 6.97
CA THR A 122 49.54 -2.48 5.54
C THR A 122 49.27 -1.29 4.61
N TRP A 123 48.67 -0.22 5.12
CA TRP A 123 48.40 1.00 4.36
C TRP A 123 49.16 2.15 5.01
N ARG A 124 50.30 2.55 4.41
CA ARG A 124 51.20 3.68 4.78
C ARG A 124 50.71 4.55 5.95
N ASN A 125 50.97 4.11 7.19
CA ASN A 125 50.69 4.84 8.45
C ASN A 125 49.24 5.32 8.68
N VAL A 126 48.24 4.71 8.02
CA VAL A 126 46.83 5.04 8.32
C VAL A 126 46.50 4.62 9.75
N THR A 127 46.24 5.62 10.59
CA THR A 127 45.56 5.43 11.87
C THR A 127 44.08 5.68 11.63
N VAL A 128 43.23 4.80 12.15
CA VAL A 128 41.78 4.95 12.19
C VAL A 128 41.38 5.18 13.65
N ASP A 129 40.63 6.24 13.90
CA ASP A 129 40.08 6.60 15.21
C ASP A 129 38.56 6.43 15.15
N HIS A 130 38.06 5.41 15.84
CA HIS A 130 36.64 5.09 15.89
C HIS A 130 35.97 5.92 16.97
N LYS A 131 34.99 6.74 16.62
CA LYS A 131 34.25 7.57 17.57
C LYS A 131 32.82 7.03 17.75
N LYS A 132 32.56 6.58 18.98
CA LYS A 132 31.32 5.92 19.43
C LYS A 132 30.39 6.86 20.23
N ASP A 133 30.83 8.08 20.53
CA ASP A 133 29.97 9.10 21.16
C ASP A 133 28.76 9.41 20.27
N GLN A 134 27.54 9.31 20.81
CA GLN A 134 26.27 9.52 20.10
C GLN A 134 26.07 8.67 18.83
N GLN A 135 26.69 7.49 18.74
CA GLN A 135 26.60 6.57 17.59
C GLN A 135 25.19 5.99 17.35
N LEU A 136 24.28 6.12 18.32
CA LEU A 136 22.92 5.60 18.32
C LEU A 136 22.82 4.05 18.25
N LEU A 137 23.61 3.33 19.04
CA LEU A 137 23.54 1.87 19.11
C LEU A 137 22.14 1.41 19.56
N GLY A 138 21.51 0.55 18.77
CA GLY A 138 20.13 0.12 18.97
C GLY A 138 19.10 1.00 18.26
N ALA A 139 19.50 1.83 17.31
CA ALA A 139 18.55 2.57 16.47
C ALA A 139 17.69 1.65 15.60
N SER A 140 18.27 0.55 15.09
CA SER A 140 17.54 -0.53 14.43
C SER A 140 17.98 -1.89 14.99
N ILE A 141 17.01 -2.81 15.10
CA ILE A 141 17.17 -4.20 15.54
C ILE A 141 16.22 -5.04 14.69
N ASP A 142 16.69 -6.19 14.20
CA ASP A 142 15.82 -7.21 13.61
C ASP A 142 16.33 -8.63 13.93
N VAL A 143 15.44 -9.62 13.87
CA VAL A 143 15.69 -11.02 14.26
C VAL A 143 15.32 -11.97 13.12
N ASN A 144 16.23 -12.88 12.78
CA ASN A 144 16.06 -13.86 11.71
C ASN A 144 15.25 -15.07 12.19
N VAL A 145 13.93 -14.96 12.16
CA VAL A 145 12.99 -15.95 12.72
C VAL A 145 13.06 -17.33 12.03
N LYS A 146 13.37 -17.40 10.72
CA LYS A 146 13.43 -18.68 9.96
C LYS A 146 14.84 -19.25 9.76
N GLY A 147 15.88 -18.53 10.18
CA GLY A 147 17.28 -18.96 10.12
C GLY A 147 17.80 -19.50 11.46
N ASN A 148 19.08 -19.27 11.74
CA ASN A 148 19.73 -19.65 13.01
C ASN A 148 19.33 -18.74 14.21
N SER A 149 18.20 -18.02 14.12
CA SER A 149 17.76 -17.01 15.08
C SER A 149 18.81 -15.91 15.32
N ASN A 150 19.53 -15.52 14.26
CA ASN A 150 20.51 -14.43 14.30
C ASN A 150 19.84 -13.08 14.60
N VAL A 151 20.57 -12.21 15.30
CA VAL A 151 20.12 -10.86 15.70
C VAL A 151 21.01 -9.82 15.03
N MET A 152 20.41 -8.83 14.38
CA MET A 152 21.11 -7.67 13.82
C MET A 152 20.86 -6.45 14.73
N ILE A 153 21.91 -5.69 15.06
CA ILE A 153 21.83 -4.47 15.87
C ILE A 153 22.70 -3.38 15.23
N CYS A 154 22.18 -2.18 15.00
CA CYS A 154 22.93 -1.11 14.32
C CYS A 154 23.10 0.18 15.12
N ALA A 155 24.16 0.92 14.75
CA ALA A 155 24.58 2.22 15.24
C ALA A 155 24.85 3.17 14.04
N PRO A 156 23.79 3.78 13.47
CA PRO A 156 23.89 4.51 12.19
C PRO A 156 24.65 5.83 12.26
N ARG A 157 24.94 6.35 13.46
CA ARG A 157 25.78 7.55 13.65
C ARG A 157 27.21 7.23 14.08
N TRP A 158 27.64 5.96 14.01
CA TRP A 158 29.04 5.59 14.25
C TRP A 158 29.96 6.32 13.26
N VAL A 159 31.04 6.93 13.79
CA VAL A 159 31.97 7.76 13.03
C VAL A 159 33.35 7.12 12.94
N GLU A 160 33.89 7.10 11.73
CA GLU A 160 35.21 6.60 11.39
C GLU A 160 36.12 7.74 10.95
N ASN A 161 37.16 8.05 11.74
CA ASN A 161 38.15 9.06 11.42
C ASN A 161 39.39 8.39 10.84
N GLN A 162 39.65 8.50 9.52
CA GLN A 162 40.88 7.95 8.93
C GLN A 162 41.89 9.06 8.65
N TYR A 163 43.00 9.12 9.43
CA TYR A 163 43.99 10.22 9.46
C TYR A 163 44.84 10.41 8.18
N HIS A 164 44.40 9.91 7.03
CA HIS A 164 45.13 10.00 5.76
C HIS A 164 44.33 10.60 4.60
N VAL A 165 43.08 11.02 4.82
CA VAL A 165 42.29 11.79 3.85
C VAL A 165 41.77 13.07 4.52
N GLN A 166 42.62 14.12 4.47
CA GLN A 166 42.22 15.53 4.66
C GLN A 166 41.60 15.88 6.03
N ASP A 167 41.96 15.18 7.11
CA ASP A 167 41.42 15.39 8.48
C ASP A 167 39.88 15.32 8.59
N MET A 168 39.22 14.60 7.67
CA MET A 168 37.76 14.45 7.64
C MET A 168 37.27 13.26 8.48
N ALA A 169 36.11 13.44 9.10
CA ALA A 169 35.40 12.44 9.87
C ALA A 169 34.21 11.90 9.06
N PHE A 170 34.05 10.58 8.96
CA PHE A 170 33.02 9.94 8.12
C PHE A 170 31.94 9.24 8.96
N MET A 171 30.67 9.58 8.75
CA MET A 171 29.53 8.97 9.44
C MET A 171 29.03 7.74 8.68
N ASN A 172 29.90 6.72 8.61
CA ASN A 172 29.66 5.51 7.84
C ASN A 172 28.52 4.66 8.43
N GLY A 173 28.34 4.67 9.76
CA GLY A 173 27.45 3.76 10.47
C GLY A 173 28.02 2.34 10.56
N LEU A 174 27.55 1.56 11.53
CA LEU A 174 28.02 0.20 11.81
C LEU A 174 26.88 -0.70 12.29
N CYS A 175 26.88 -1.97 11.89
CA CYS A 175 25.94 -2.98 12.38
C CYS A 175 26.69 -4.20 12.92
N TYR A 176 26.08 -4.90 13.87
CA TYR A 176 26.60 -6.09 14.54
C TYR A 176 25.63 -7.26 14.33
N GLU A 177 26.16 -8.42 13.94
CA GLU A 177 25.39 -9.68 13.87
C GLU A 177 25.84 -10.64 14.99
N SER A 178 24.86 -11.19 15.72
CA SER A 178 25.04 -12.22 16.75
C SER A 178 24.18 -13.44 16.48
N ASN A 179 24.55 -14.57 17.10
CA ASN A 179 23.67 -15.71 17.31
C ASN A 179 22.52 -15.35 18.30
N LYS A 180 21.60 -16.30 18.52
CA LYS A 180 20.46 -16.15 19.45
C LYS A 180 20.79 -16.06 20.95
N GLU A 181 22.02 -16.41 21.35
CA GLU A 181 22.46 -16.31 22.74
C GLU A 181 23.03 -14.91 23.06
N LEU A 182 23.03 -14.00 22.08
CA LEU A 182 23.45 -12.59 22.20
C LEU A 182 24.94 -12.42 22.52
N GLU A 183 25.77 -13.30 21.94
CA GLU A 183 27.22 -13.30 22.04
C GLU A 183 27.84 -12.49 20.89
N PHE A 184 28.51 -11.38 21.24
CA PHE A 184 29.20 -10.50 20.29
C PHE A 184 30.72 -10.56 20.50
N ASP A 185 31.48 -10.55 19.40
CA ASP A 185 32.95 -10.44 19.40
C ASP A 185 33.44 -9.40 18.38
N ASP A 186 34.74 -9.14 18.34
CA ASP A 186 35.36 -8.15 17.43
C ASP A 186 35.08 -8.43 15.94
N SER A 187 34.69 -9.66 15.58
CA SER A 187 34.32 -10.04 14.22
C SER A 187 32.83 -9.80 13.90
N SER A 188 31.95 -9.70 14.90
CA SER A 188 30.50 -9.45 14.72
C SER A 188 30.16 -8.17 13.96
N GLY A 189 31.08 -7.19 13.90
CA GLY A 189 30.87 -5.89 13.27
C GLY A 189 31.01 -5.90 11.74
N TRP A 190 30.10 -5.18 11.06
CA TRP A 190 30.01 -5.07 9.60
C TRP A 190 30.36 -3.65 9.09
N PRO A 191 31.64 -3.28 8.95
CA PRO A 191 32.06 -2.01 8.35
C PRO A 191 31.92 -2.08 6.81
N ALA A 192 30.70 -1.93 6.29
CA ALA A 192 30.43 -2.10 4.85
C ALA A 192 31.09 -1.04 3.95
N PHE A 193 31.56 0.07 4.53
CA PHE A 193 32.18 1.20 3.83
C PHE A 193 33.68 1.33 4.14
N ASP A 194 34.41 0.22 4.20
CA ASP A 194 35.86 0.17 4.48
C ASP A 194 36.76 0.84 3.41
N ASN A 195 36.23 1.07 2.20
CA ASN A 195 37.02 1.50 1.05
C ASN A 195 37.26 3.03 1.02
N LEU A 196 38.38 3.45 1.62
CA LEU A 196 38.92 4.82 1.58
C LEU A 196 38.76 5.57 0.26
N LYS A 197 39.02 4.92 -0.89
CA LYS A 197 38.97 5.59 -2.21
C LYS A 197 37.55 5.91 -2.69
N LYS A 198 36.53 5.41 -1.98
CA LYS A 198 35.10 5.65 -2.23
C LYS A 198 34.42 6.46 -1.12
N GLN A 199 35.15 7.05 -0.17
CA GLN A 199 34.52 7.92 0.84
C GLN A 199 34.02 9.24 0.23
N ILE A 200 34.85 9.84 -0.63
CA ILE A 200 34.61 11.10 -1.32
C ILE A 200 34.80 10.87 -2.82
N HIS A 201 34.03 11.55 -3.67
CA HIS A 201 34.23 11.50 -5.12
C HIS A 201 35.63 12.03 -5.51
N SER A 202 36.16 11.60 -6.66
CA SER A 202 37.54 11.95 -7.09
C SER A 202 37.77 13.45 -7.34
N SER A 203 36.70 14.24 -7.50
CA SER A 203 36.74 15.71 -7.56
C SER A 203 36.85 16.39 -6.19
N GLY A 204 36.67 15.65 -5.09
CA GLY A 204 36.56 16.20 -3.74
C GLY A 204 35.24 16.91 -3.44
N SER A 205 34.26 16.90 -4.35
CA SER A 205 33.10 17.81 -4.28
C SER A 205 31.84 17.26 -3.59
N TYR A 206 31.75 15.96 -3.31
CA TYR A 206 30.64 15.35 -2.58
C TYR A 206 31.03 13.99 -1.95
N TYR A 207 30.27 13.55 -0.94
CA TYR A 207 30.46 12.27 -0.26
C TYR A 207 29.83 11.12 -1.04
N VAL A 208 30.59 10.04 -1.24
CA VAL A 208 30.11 8.81 -1.89
C VAL A 208 29.67 7.83 -0.80
N TYR A 209 30.57 7.35 0.06
CA TYR A 209 30.21 6.53 1.23
C TYR A 209 30.42 7.24 2.58
N GLY A 210 31.13 8.38 2.63
CA GLY A 210 31.58 9.02 3.87
C GLY A 210 30.48 9.55 4.80
N MET A 211 29.21 9.49 4.40
CA MET A 211 28.04 9.84 5.21
C MET A 211 27.00 8.70 5.20
N GLY A 212 27.41 7.45 4.91
CA GLY A 212 26.51 6.35 4.56
C GLY A 212 25.36 6.09 5.54
N MET A 213 25.57 6.28 6.85
CA MET A 213 24.60 6.02 7.91
C MET A 213 24.01 4.59 7.87
N LEU A 214 24.88 3.60 7.68
CA LEU A 214 24.55 2.17 7.61
C LEU A 214 23.69 1.72 8.79
N GLY A 215 22.59 1.01 8.50
CA GLY A 215 21.71 0.46 9.53
C GLY A 215 20.74 1.49 10.11
N SER A 216 20.47 2.56 9.37
CA SER A 216 19.33 3.45 9.67
C SER A 216 18.01 2.68 9.66
N SER A 217 17.92 1.64 8.83
CA SER A 217 16.90 0.58 8.87
C SER A 217 17.56 -0.78 8.60
N ALA A 218 16.94 -1.88 9.03
CA ALA A 218 17.46 -3.24 8.86
C ALA A 218 16.29 -4.24 8.72
N ALA A 219 16.42 -5.22 7.82
CA ALA A 219 15.44 -6.29 7.63
C ALA A 219 16.12 -7.61 7.18
N TYR A 220 15.80 -8.72 7.85
CA TYR A 220 16.06 -10.09 7.38
C TYR A 220 14.99 -10.57 6.40
N SER A 221 15.41 -11.31 5.38
CA SER A 221 14.54 -11.91 4.38
C SER A 221 13.56 -12.92 4.97
N GLN A 222 12.37 -13.05 4.37
CA GLN A 222 11.31 -14.00 4.74
C GLN A 222 11.80 -15.45 4.85
N ASP A 223 12.83 -15.82 4.07
CA ASP A 223 13.45 -17.14 4.01
C ASP A 223 14.72 -17.29 4.89
N GLY A 224 15.07 -16.23 5.64
CA GLY A 224 16.22 -16.18 6.53
C GLY A 224 17.60 -16.22 5.85
N GLN A 225 17.67 -16.16 4.51
CA GLN A 225 18.91 -16.35 3.75
C GLN A 225 19.80 -15.09 3.65
N PHE A 226 19.24 -13.90 3.85
CA PHE A 226 20.00 -12.65 3.79
C PHE A 226 19.42 -11.54 4.67
N ALA A 227 20.27 -10.55 4.98
CA ALA A 227 19.86 -9.28 5.57
C ALA A 227 20.02 -8.14 4.57
N VAL A 228 19.21 -7.09 4.74
CA VAL A 228 19.28 -5.81 4.05
C VAL A 228 19.42 -4.71 5.10
N LEU A 229 20.39 -3.82 4.91
CA LEU A 229 20.66 -2.68 5.77
C LEU A 229 20.51 -1.40 4.96
N GLY A 230 19.62 -0.49 5.38
CA GLY A 230 19.40 0.79 4.73
C GLY A 230 20.51 1.80 5.03
N SER A 231 20.87 2.62 4.04
CA SER A 231 22.01 3.54 4.10
C SER A 231 21.70 4.89 3.40
N PRO A 232 20.89 5.76 4.03
CA PRO A 232 20.29 6.93 3.38
C PRO A 232 21.27 8.05 2.99
N GLY A 233 22.48 8.07 3.54
CA GLY A 233 23.47 9.12 3.25
C GLY A 233 24.50 8.77 2.16
N VAL A 234 24.39 7.59 1.52
CA VAL A 234 25.20 7.22 0.36
C VAL A 234 24.93 8.17 -0.82
N ASN A 235 25.97 8.49 -1.60
CA ASN A 235 25.95 9.34 -2.80
C ASN A 235 25.23 10.69 -2.58
N ASP A 236 25.80 11.52 -1.71
CA ASP A 236 25.26 12.82 -1.30
C ASP A 236 23.76 12.75 -0.94
N PHE A 237 23.45 11.80 -0.05
CA PHE A 237 22.11 11.48 0.41
C PHE A 237 21.10 11.12 -0.70
N ALA A 238 21.52 10.67 -1.89
CA ALA A 238 20.65 9.93 -2.79
C ALA A 238 20.13 8.66 -2.09
N GLY A 239 21.03 7.98 -1.37
CA GLY A 239 20.76 6.79 -0.58
C GLY A 239 21.12 5.49 -1.28
N GLY A 240 20.94 4.39 -0.56
CA GLY A 240 21.35 3.06 -0.97
C GLY A 240 21.08 2.03 0.12
N PHE A 241 21.49 0.79 -0.14
CA PHE A 241 21.35 -0.30 0.82
C PHE A 241 22.49 -1.30 0.70
N VAL A 242 22.68 -2.11 1.73
CA VAL A 242 23.71 -3.15 1.79
C VAL A 242 23.03 -4.49 1.99
N ARG A 243 23.37 -5.48 1.16
CA ARG A 243 22.86 -6.85 1.28
C ARG A 243 23.93 -7.81 1.75
N ILE A 244 23.59 -8.64 2.74
CA ILE A 244 24.49 -9.61 3.39
C ILE A 244 23.91 -11.02 3.22
N LYS A 245 24.52 -11.87 2.39
CA LYS A 245 24.07 -13.27 2.13
C LYS A 245 24.74 -14.29 3.07
N GLY A 246 24.37 -14.24 4.35
CA GLY A 246 24.60 -15.28 5.35
C GLY A 246 25.96 -15.27 6.06
N GLY A 247 25.95 -14.86 7.33
CA GLY A 247 26.99 -15.03 8.33
C GLY A 247 28.19 -14.08 8.23
N VAL A 248 28.58 -13.56 9.40
CA VAL A 248 29.73 -12.69 9.80
C VAL A 248 31.00 -12.68 8.92
N LYS A 249 31.26 -13.70 8.10
CA LYS A 249 32.50 -13.86 7.30
C LYS A 249 32.37 -13.55 5.79
N LYS A 250 31.18 -13.23 5.28
CA LYS A 250 30.98 -12.93 3.84
C LYS A 250 30.83 -11.43 3.58
N LYS A 251 31.63 -10.88 2.66
CA LYS A 251 31.64 -9.44 2.39
C LYS A 251 30.24 -8.89 2.04
N PRO A 252 29.83 -7.75 2.65
CA PRO A 252 28.60 -7.05 2.27
C PRO A 252 28.64 -6.59 0.81
N ARG A 253 27.51 -6.66 0.10
CA ARG A 253 27.34 -6.04 -1.23
C ARG A 253 26.56 -4.75 -1.08
N VAL A 254 27.26 -3.62 -1.23
CA VAL A 254 26.64 -2.29 -1.34
C VAL A 254 25.90 -2.19 -2.69
N VAL A 255 24.69 -1.63 -2.66
CA VAL A 255 23.88 -1.29 -3.82
C VAL A 255 23.62 0.21 -3.79
N ASP A 256 24.24 0.89 -4.75
CA ASP A 256 24.11 2.32 -4.98
C ASP A 256 22.87 2.55 -5.87
N ILE A 257 21.94 3.41 -5.44
CA ILE A 257 20.70 3.67 -6.18
C ILE A 257 20.98 4.70 -7.29
N PRO A 258 20.45 4.53 -8.52
CA PRO A 258 20.65 5.48 -9.61
C PRO A 258 20.24 6.90 -9.21
N VAL A 259 21.09 7.89 -9.53
CA VAL A 259 20.93 9.27 -9.05
C VAL A 259 19.80 9.98 -9.81
N GLU A 260 18.55 9.78 -9.35
CA GLU A 260 17.43 10.63 -9.77
C GLU A 260 17.53 12.04 -9.15
N ALA A 261 17.98 12.13 -7.90
CA ALA A 261 18.37 13.37 -7.22
C ALA A 261 19.18 13.09 -5.94
N SER A 262 20.17 13.95 -5.63
CA SER A 262 20.74 14.06 -4.27
C SER A 262 19.65 14.40 -3.25
N ASN A 263 19.82 14.01 -1.98
CA ASN A 263 18.83 14.18 -0.90
C ASN A 263 17.50 13.40 -1.05
N SER A 264 17.51 12.26 -1.76
CA SER A 264 16.36 11.34 -1.87
C SER A 264 16.16 10.42 -0.66
N TYR A 265 17.24 10.15 0.10
CA TYR A 265 17.27 9.41 1.37
C TYR A 265 16.81 7.92 1.25
N PHE A 266 17.04 7.27 0.10
CA PHE A 266 16.71 5.85 -0.05
C PHE A 266 17.47 4.96 0.96
N GLY A 267 16.75 4.03 1.61
CA GLY A 267 17.29 3.23 2.72
C GLY A 267 17.03 3.86 4.10
N SER A 268 16.22 4.92 4.16
CA SER A 268 15.61 5.36 5.43
C SER A 268 14.68 4.26 5.98
N SER A 269 14.02 3.53 5.10
CA SER A 269 13.29 2.28 5.40
C SER A 269 13.68 1.20 4.40
N VAL A 270 13.69 -0.06 4.84
CA VAL A 270 13.87 -1.25 4.01
C VAL A 270 12.94 -2.36 4.49
N THR A 271 12.45 -3.17 3.56
CA THR A 271 11.88 -4.50 3.83
C THR A 271 12.29 -5.46 2.72
N THR A 272 11.99 -6.73 2.85
CA THR A 272 12.08 -7.74 1.80
C THR A 272 10.68 -8.21 1.43
N ALA A 273 10.42 -8.73 0.23
CA ALA A 273 9.08 -9.17 -0.17
C ALA A 273 9.12 -10.33 -1.16
N ARG A 274 8.34 -11.39 -0.93
CA ARG A 274 8.10 -12.49 -1.86
C ARG A 274 7.08 -12.06 -2.92
N LEU A 275 7.53 -11.26 -3.88
CA LEU A 275 6.67 -10.82 -4.99
C LEU A 275 6.47 -11.88 -6.08
N THR A 276 7.24 -12.98 -6.02
CA THR A 276 7.14 -14.13 -6.91
C THR A 276 7.31 -15.42 -6.10
N LYS A 277 6.77 -16.54 -6.62
CA LYS A 277 6.87 -17.86 -5.95
C LYS A 277 8.34 -18.28 -5.75
N ASP A 278 9.22 -17.97 -6.69
CA ASP A 278 10.61 -18.44 -6.70
C ASP A 278 11.60 -17.57 -5.90
N ALA A 279 11.34 -16.26 -5.73
CA ALA A 279 12.34 -15.33 -5.24
C ALA A 279 11.81 -14.25 -4.27
N VAL A 280 12.66 -13.93 -3.27
CA VAL A 280 12.47 -12.80 -2.35
C VAL A 280 13.20 -11.57 -2.87
N SER A 281 12.44 -10.52 -3.14
CA SER A 281 12.87 -9.18 -3.56
C SER A 281 13.26 -8.30 -2.36
N THR A 282 13.93 -7.18 -2.63
CA THR A 282 14.27 -6.14 -1.66
C THR A 282 13.48 -4.87 -1.98
N VAL A 283 12.90 -4.23 -0.97
CA VAL A 283 12.07 -3.03 -1.10
C VAL A 283 12.68 -1.90 -0.27
N VAL A 284 12.84 -0.71 -0.85
CA VAL A 284 13.64 0.38 -0.27
C VAL A 284 12.89 1.70 -0.38
N GLY A 285 12.67 2.37 0.74
CA GLY A 285 11.96 3.65 0.80
C GLY A 285 12.92 4.84 0.81
N GLY A 286 12.61 5.83 -0.04
CA GLY A 286 13.26 7.14 -0.15
C GLY A 286 12.24 8.24 0.08
N PRO A 287 11.97 8.64 1.34
CA PRO A 287 10.85 9.54 1.68
C PRO A 287 10.97 10.96 1.12
N ARG A 288 12.13 11.34 0.57
CA ARG A 288 12.36 12.65 -0.05
C ARG A 288 12.48 12.60 -1.58
N ALA A 289 12.55 11.39 -2.16
CA ALA A 289 12.68 11.18 -3.60
C ALA A 289 11.48 11.80 -4.34
N GLY A 290 11.74 12.58 -5.40
CA GLY A 290 10.69 13.29 -6.15
C GLY A 290 9.88 14.32 -5.34
N GLY A 291 10.30 14.67 -4.11
CA GLY A 291 9.61 15.61 -3.23
C GLY A 291 8.39 15.04 -2.48
N ALA A 292 7.69 14.05 -3.05
CA ALA A 292 6.61 13.32 -2.36
C ALA A 292 7.09 12.08 -1.58
N GLY A 293 8.19 11.48 -2.05
CA GLY A 293 8.72 10.20 -1.58
C GLY A 293 8.47 9.07 -2.59
N LYS A 294 9.41 8.13 -2.70
CA LYS A 294 9.34 6.95 -3.59
C LYS A 294 9.73 5.67 -2.84
N VAL A 295 9.27 4.54 -3.37
CA VAL A 295 9.62 3.19 -2.92
C VAL A 295 10.09 2.37 -4.11
N PHE A 296 11.32 1.85 -4.05
CA PHE A 296 11.95 1.08 -5.12
C PHE A 296 11.96 -0.42 -4.78
N VAL A 297 11.80 -1.27 -5.79
CA VAL A 297 11.85 -2.74 -5.66
C VAL A 297 12.99 -3.30 -6.50
N TYR A 298 13.78 -4.18 -5.91
CA TYR A 298 14.93 -4.86 -6.49
C TYR A 298 14.78 -6.38 -6.41
N ASP A 299 15.27 -7.09 -7.41
CA ASP A 299 15.18 -8.55 -7.49
C ASP A 299 16.23 -9.31 -6.64
N SER A 300 16.33 -10.63 -6.83
CA SER A 300 17.28 -11.47 -6.09
C SER A 300 18.74 -11.31 -6.56
N GLN A 301 18.95 -10.72 -7.75
CA GLN A 301 20.22 -10.43 -8.43
C GLN A 301 20.74 -9.02 -8.09
N LEU A 302 19.84 -8.16 -7.60
CA LEU A 302 19.97 -6.73 -7.29
C LEU A 302 19.79 -5.80 -8.51
N GLU A 303 19.03 -6.26 -9.50
CA GLU A 303 18.52 -5.43 -10.59
C GLU A 303 17.22 -4.73 -10.17
N PHE A 304 16.97 -3.56 -10.72
CA PHE A 304 15.78 -2.76 -10.45
C PHE A 304 14.56 -3.34 -11.19
N LEU A 305 13.44 -3.51 -10.48
CA LEU A 305 12.20 -4.05 -11.03
C LEU A 305 11.16 -2.96 -11.32
N LEU A 306 10.78 -2.21 -10.29
CA LEU A 306 9.72 -1.19 -10.36
C LEU A 306 9.82 -0.19 -9.21
N PHE A 307 8.95 0.82 -9.24
CA PHE A 307 8.77 1.73 -8.12
C PHE A 307 7.31 2.20 -7.94
N LYS A 308 7.02 2.76 -6.76
CA LYS A 308 5.81 3.51 -6.41
C LYS A 308 6.20 4.87 -5.81
N GLU A 309 5.29 5.84 -5.79
CA GLU A 309 5.51 7.19 -5.24
C GLU A 309 4.28 7.73 -4.54
N GLY A 310 4.51 8.73 -3.68
CA GLY A 310 3.46 9.45 -2.98
C GLY A 310 2.72 10.43 -3.88
N GLU A 311 1.42 10.61 -3.61
CA GLU A 311 0.57 11.55 -4.35
C GLU A 311 0.78 13.01 -3.93
N GLN A 312 1.37 13.26 -2.75
CA GLN A 312 1.47 14.59 -2.15
C GLN A 312 2.93 14.94 -1.80
N LEU A 313 3.38 16.11 -2.25
CA LEU A 313 4.69 16.69 -1.89
C LEU A 313 4.82 16.87 -0.37
N GLY A 314 5.96 16.49 0.19
CA GLY A 314 6.24 16.56 1.63
C GLY A 314 5.67 15.40 2.46
N SER A 315 4.74 14.61 1.93
CA SER A 315 4.04 13.53 2.68
C SER A 315 4.96 12.43 3.23
N SER A 316 6.19 12.35 2.72
CA SER A 316 7.22 11.39 3.14
C SER A 316 6.83 9.94 2.85
N PHE A 317 6.26 9.70 1.67
CA PHE A 317 5.90 8.36 1.20
C PHE A 317 7.14 7.44 1.12
N GLY A 318 7.09 6.30 1.81
CA GLY A 318 8.25 5.42 1.98
C GLY A 318 9.07 5.73 3.23
N ALA A 319 8.58 6.54 4.17
CA ALA A 319 9.21 6.70 5.48
C ALA A 319 9.16 5.41 6.31
N SER A 320 8.12 4.59 6.13
CA SER A 320 7.98 3.26 6.72
C SER A 320 7.51 2.26 5.67
N LEU A 321 7.92 0.99 5.82
CA LEU A 321 7.65 -0.10 4.89
C LEU A 321 7.37 -1.40 5.64
N CYS A 322 6.45 -2.18 5.09
CA CYS A 322 6.11 -3.52 5.54
C CYS A 322 5.70 -4.38 4.33
N SER A 323 5.79 -5.70 4.48
CA SER A 323 5.35 -6.69 3.50
C SER A 323 4.66 -7.86 4.21
N LEU A 324 3.49 -8.26 3.71
CA LEU A 324 2.67 -9.32 4.28
C LEU A 324 1.67 -9.85 3.25
N ASP A 325 1.28 -11.11 3.36
CA ASP A 325 0.28 -11.76 2.49
C ASP A 325 -1.13 -11.52 3.07
N LEU A 326 -1.80 -10.44 2.62
CA LEU A 326 -3.10 -10.04 3.18
C LEU A 326 -4.24 -10.94 2.66
N ASN A 327 -4.12 -11.44 1.42
CA ASN A 327 -5.16 -12.20 0.73
C ASN A 327 -4.95 -13.73 0.68
N GLY A 328 -3.89 -14.24 1.30
CA GLY A 328 -3.62 -15.67 1.48
C GLY A 328 -3.23 -16.40 0.19
N ASP A 329 -2.61 -15.72 -0.78
CA ASP A 329 -2.26 -16.30 -2.07
C ASP A 329 -0.80 -16.81 -2.17
N GLY A 330 -0.01 -16.59 -1.12
CA GLY A 330 1.39 -16.99 -1.00
C GLY A 330 2.40 -15.99 -1.58
N LEU A 331 1.95 -14.82 -2.01
CA LEU A 331 2.77 -13.68 -2.38
C LEU A 331 2.63 -12.55 -1.35
N ASP A 332 3.72 -11.82 -1.10
CA ASP A 332 3.66 -10.67 -0.19
C ASP A 332 3.12 -9.43 -0.93
N ASP A 333 2.19 -8.73 -0.29
CA ASP A 333 1.77 -7.37 -0.63
C ASP A 333 2.77 -6.34 -0.07
N ILE A 334 2.70 -5.09 -0.55
CA ILE A 334 3.57 -4.01 -0.07
C ILE A 334 2.75 -2.93 0.62
N VAL A 335 3.11 -2.61 1.86
CA VAL A 335 2.51 -1.53 2.65
C VAL A 335 3.50 -0.37 2.82
N VAL A 336 3.05 0.84 2.51
CA VAL A 336 3.87 2.07 2.51
C VAL A 336 3.24 3.14 3.38
N GLY A 337 3.99 3.66 4.36
CA GLY A 337 3.58 4.82 5.15
C GLY A 337 3.99 6.16 4.53
N ALA A 338 3.10 7.14 4.64
CA ALA A 338 3.34 8.56 4.36
C ALA A 338 2.90 9.40 5.58
N PRO A 339 3.69 9.41 6.68
CA PRO A 339 3.26 9.97 7.96
C PRO A 339 3.12 11.49 7.99
N LEU A 340 3.67 12.21 7.01
CA LEU A 340 3.51 13.66 6.89
C LEU A 340 2.46 14.05 5.83
N TYR A 341 1.71 13.07 5.30
CA TYR A 341 0.54 13.38 4.48
C TYR A 341 -0.40 14.30 5.26
N THR A 342 -0.84 15.37 4.60
CA THR A 342 -1.53 16.49 5.21
C THR A 342 -2.85 16.76 4.50
N ASN A 343 -3.96 16.78 5.26
CA ASN A 343 -5.20 17.46 4.91
C ASN A 343 -5.22 18.87 5.53
N GLU A 344 -4.96 18.97 6.84
CA GLU A 344 -4.75 20.24 7.56
C GLU A 344 -3.31 20.34 8.09
N MET A 345 -2.82 19.32 8.80
CA MET A 345 -1.42 19.19 9.24
C MET A 345 -1.09 17.76 9.73
N ASP A 346 -0.18 17.06 9.05
CA ASP A 346 0.48 15.83 9.54
C ASP A 346 -0.47 14.71 10.06
N GLU A 347 -1.65 14.53 9.45
CA GLU A 347 -2.57 13.43 9.82
C GLU A 347 -1.98 12.05 9.49
N GLY A 348 -1.33 11.94 8.33
CA GLY A 348 -0.70 10.73 7.81
C GLY A 348 -1.64 9.80 7.01
N ARG A 349 -1.03 8.98 6.15
CA ARG A 349 -1.71 7.97 5.30
C ARG A 349 -0.88 6.68 5.20
N VAL A 350 -1.56 5.57 4.94
CA VAL A 350 -0.93 4.29 4.57
C VAL A 350 -1.54 3.75 3.28
N TYR A 351 -0.66 3.37 2.35
CA TYR A 351 -0.98 2.82 1.04
C TYR A 351 -0.69 1.32 1.05
N VAL A 352 -1.64 0.52 0.59
CA VAL A 352 -1.54 -0.94 0.52
C VAL A 352 -1.59 -1.35 -0.95
N TYR A 353 -0.54 -2.02 -1.43
CA TYR A 353 -0.45 -2.48 -2.80
C TYR A 353 -0.55 -4.01 -2.85
N ILE A 354 -1.67 -4.52 -3.34
CA ILE A 354 -1.93 -5.94 -3.51
C ILE A 354 -1.18 -6.48 -4.73
N ASN A 355 -0.51 -7.62 -4.61
CA ASN A 355 0.33 -8.19 -5.66
C ASN A 355 -0.44 -9.18 -6.57
N ARG A 356 -0.86 -8.74 -7.76
CA ARG A 356 -1.68 -9.51 -8.71
C ARG A 356 -0.86 -10.36 -9.70
N GLU A 357 0.10 -11.14 -9.18
CA GLU A 357 1.16 -11.85 -9.93
C GLU A 357 1.99 -10.93 -10.88
N PHE A 358 3.09 -11.44 -11.43
CA PHE A 358 3.96 -10.73 -12.40
C PHE A 358 4.39 -9.29 -11.99
N PHE A 359 4.55 -9.04 -10.69
CA PHE A 359 4.85 -7.73 -10.10
C PHE A 359 3.76 -6.64 -10.29
N ASN A 360 2.52 -7.02 -10.61
CA ASN A 360 1.39 -6.11 -10.75
C ASN A 360 0.88 -5.64 -9.38
N LEU A 361 1.49 -4.59 -8.85
CA LEU A 361 1.15 -3.97 -7.57
C LEU A 361 -0.06 -3.01 -7.71
N GLU A 362 -1.26 -3.50 -7.41
CA GLU A 362 -2.53 -2.78 -7.45
C GLU A 362 -2.79 -2.03 -6.15
N LEU A 363 -3.07 -0.72 -6.20
CA LEU A 363 -3.40 0.06 -4.99
C LEU A 363 -4.81 -0.28 -4.47
N LEU A 364 -4.88 -0.88 -3.29
CA LEU A 364 -6.15 -1.15 -2.59
C LEU A 364 -6.87 0.16 -2.26
N GLN A 365 -8.20 0.14 -2.34
CA GLN A 365 -9.06 1.28 -2.03
C GLN A 365 -10.13 0.88 -0.99
N PRO A 366 -10.45 1.76 -0.03
CA PRO A 366 -9.89 3.10 0.19
C PRO A 366 -8.45 3.07 0.74
N ILE A 367 -7.71 4.15 0.51
CA ILE A 367 -6.41 4.40 1.18
C ILE A 367 -6.65 4.52 2.68
N LEU A 368 -5.78 3.94 3.51
CA LEU A 368 -5.98 3.92 4.96
C LEU A 368 -5.68 5.29 5.58
N SER A 369 -6.63 5.76 6.39
CA SER A 369 -6.47 6.86 7.33
C SER A 369 -6.67 6.37 8.77
N GLY A 370 -6.04 7.08 9.72
CA GLY A 370 -6.31 6.92 11.15
C GLY A 370 -7.62 7.60 11.55
N SER A 371 -7.64 8.29 12.69
CA SER A 371 -8.79 9.14 13.07
C SER A 371 -8.85 10.49 12.35
N ASP A 372 -7.98 10.71 11.35
CA ASP A 372 -7.72 12.03 10.72
C ASP A 372 -7.44 13.15 11.75
N SER A 373 -6.90 12.80 12.92
CA SER A 373 -6.45 13.77 13.92
C SER A 373 -5.22 14.52 13.42
N VAL A 374 -5.29 15.86 13.48
CA VAL A 374 -4.16 16.76 13.23
C VAL A 374 -2.92 16.33 14.01
N GLY A 375 -1.79 16.24 13.33
CA GLY A 375 -0.49 15.88 13.88
C GLY A 375 -0.34 14.42 14.32
N ALA A 376 -1.30 13.53 14.03
CA ALA A 376 -1.28 12.13 14.45
C ALA A 376 -0.09 11.33 13.89
N ARG A 377 0.32 11.67 12.65
CA ARG A 377 1.33 10.98 11.84
C ARG A 377 1.05 9.48 11.69
N PHE A 378 -0.19 9.15 11.32
CA PHE A 378 -0.61 7.79 11.00
C PHE A 378 0.27 7.21 9.88
N GLY A 379 0.81 6.01 10.07
CA GLY A 379 1.80 5.42 9.17
C GLY A 379 3.25 5.75 9.51
N THR A 380 3.54 6.31 10.69
CA THR A 380 4.95 6.48 11.15
C THR A 380 5.67 5.14 11.25
N ALA A 381 4.95 4.10 11.68
CA ALA A 381 5.40 2.71 11.61
C ALA A 381 4.26 1.83 11.09
N VAL A 382 4.61 0.82 10.32
CA VAL A 382 3.73 -0.23 9.79
C VAL A 382 4.40 -1.58 10.03
N ALA A 383 3.64 -2.62 10.39
CA ALA A 383 4.20 -3.92 10.75
C ALA A 383 3.28 -5.08 10.37
N ASN A 384 3.90 -6.16 9.91
CA ASN A 384 3.28 -7.47 9.72
C ASN A 384 3.17 -8.10 11.10
N LEU A 385 1.96 -8.43 11.54
CA LEU A 385 1.70 -9.06 12.82
C LEU A 385 1.35 -10.56 12.70
N GLY A 386 1.54 -11.15 11.52
CA GLY A 386 1.15 -12.52 11.25
C GLY A 386 -0.37 -12.67 11.28
N ASP A 387 -0.85 -13.89 11.49
CA ASP A 387 -2.28 -14.19 11.59
C ASP A 387 -2.68 -14.13 13.08
N LEU A 388 -3.10 -12.95 13.57
CA LEU A 388 -3.37 -12.77 15.00
C LEU A 388 -4.62 -13.52 15.45
N ASN A 389 -5.58 -13.75 14.56
CA ASN A 389 -6.87 -14.36 14.87
C ASN A 389 -7.01 -15.83 14.40
N LEU A 390 -6.01 -16.37 13.72
CA LEU A 390 -5.96 -17.71 13.13
C LEU A 390 -7.07 -17.96 12.10
N ASP A 391 -7.37 -16.98 11.24
CA ASP A 391 -8.36 -17.10 10.18
C ASP A 391 -7.79 -17.44 8.78
N GLY A 392 -6.46 -17.47 8.65
CA GLY A 392 -5.72 -17.84 7.45
C GLY A 392 -5.08 -16.68 6.70
N TYR A 393 -5.24 -15.43 7.16
CA TYR A 393 -4.71 -14.22 6.50
C TYR A 393 -3.76 -13.45 7.43
N GLN A 394 -2.82 -12.67 6.87
CA GLN A 394 -1.91 -11.86 7.70
C GLN A 394 -2.49 -10.49 8.03
N ASP A 395 -2.15 -9.99 9.22
CA ASP A 395 -2.70 -8.78 9.81
C ASP A 395 -1.68 -7.63 9.83
N LEU A 396 -2.21 -6.41 9.65
CA LEU A 396 -1.44 -5.19 9.59
C LEU A 396 -1.62 -4.36 10.88
N ALA A 397 -0.51 -4.00 11.52
CA ALA A 397 -0.49 -2.90 12.48
C ALA A 397 -0.01 -1.58 11.85
N VAL A 398 -0.65 -0.49 12.25
CA VAL A 398 -0.26 0.89 11.90
C VAL A 398 -0.15 1.76 13.15
N GLY A 399 0.96 2.46 13.29
CA GLY A 399 1.22 3.42 14.37
C GLY A 399 0.84 4.85 14.03
N ALA A 400 0.16 5.52 14.96
CA ALA A 400 -0.08 6.97 15.00
C ALA A 400 0.48 7.53 16.32
N PRO A 401 1.81 7.68 16.46
CA PRO A 401 2.48 7.90 17.75
C PRO A 401 2.11 9.20 18.46
N TYR A 402 1.61 10.19 17.72
CA TYR A 402 1.28 11.51 18.27
C TYR A 402 -0.22 11.71 18.51
N GLU A 403 -1.07 10.84 17.96
CA GLU A 403 -2.51 10.87 18.18
C GLU A 403 -2.85 10.62 19.66
N GLY A 404 -3.34 11.62 20.38
CA GLY A 404 -3.77 11.44 21.77
C GLY A 404 -2.70 10.87 22.71
N GLY A 405 -1.41 11.02 22.41
CA GLY A 405 -0.27 10.40 23.13
C GLY A 405 0.25 9.07 22.56
N GLY A 406 -0.38 8.57 21.50
CA GLY A 406 0.02 7.41 20.72
C GLY A 406 -1.11 6.38 20.62
N VAL A 407 -1.38 5.94 19.40
CA VAL A 407 -2.39 4.95 19.06
C VAL A 407 -1.79 3.91 18.11
N VAL A 408 -2.22 2.65 18.27
CA VAL A 408 -1.98 1.56 17.31
C VAL A 408 -3.33 1.12 16.74
N TYR A 409 -3.37 0.94 15.43
CA TYR A 409 -4.50 0.40 14.68
C TYR A 409 -4.15 -1.00 14.20
N ILE A 410 -5.07 -1.95 14.37
CA ILE A 410 -4.97 -3.32 13.85
C ILE A 410 -6.00 -3.47 12.73
N TYR A 411 -5.59 -4.00 11.58
CA TYR A 411 -6.44 -4.32 10.44
C TYR A 411 -6.26 -5.79 10.09
N ASN A 412 -7.35 -6.55 10.02
CA ASN A 412 -7.27 -7.96 9.66
C ASN A 412 -7.23 -8.17 8.14
N GLY A 413 -6.44 -9.17 7.72
CA GLY A 413 -6.42 -9.68 6.35
C GLY A 413 -7.76 -10.34 5.95
N ALA A 414 -7.92 -10.63 4.66
CA ALA A 414 -9.08 -11.34 4.12
C ALA A 414 -8.83 -11.77 2.66
N SER A 415 -9.58 -12.75 2.16
CA SER A 415 -9.46 -13.26 0.77
C SER A 415 -9.58 -12.21 -0.37
N PHE A 416 -9.99 -10.97 -0.06
CA PHE A 416 -10.11 -9.86 -1.00
C PHE A 416 -9.05 -8.75 -0.78
N GLY A 417 -8.04 -9.00 0.06
CA GLY A 417 -7.07 -8.01 0.54
C GLY A 417 -7.20 -7.87 2.06
N MET A 418 -7.86 -6.82 2.53
CA MET A 418 -8.03 -6.58 3.97
C MET A 418 -9.29 -5.78 4.27
N TYR A 419 -9.78 -5.86 5.51
CA TYR A 419 -10.85 -4.99 5.98
C TYR A 419 -10.36 -3.53 6.10
N SER A 420 -11.04 -2.59 5.43
CA SER A 420 -10.67 -1.16 5.48
C SER A 420 -10.91 -0.50 6.84
N GLU A 421 -11.80 -1.07 7.66
CA GLU A 421 -12.07 -0.63 9.03
C GLU A 421 -11.17 -1.40 10.01
N PRO A 422 -10.52 -0.72 10.97
CA PRO A 422 -9.64 -1.38 11.94
C PRO A 422 -10.46 -2.35 12.82
N SER A 423 -9.94 -3.55 13.01
CA SER A 423 -10.55 -4.56 13.87
C SER A 423 -10.46 -4.18 15.34
N GLN A 424 -9.33 -3.58 15.74
CA GLN A 424 -9.04 -3.02 17.06
C GLN A 424 -8.24 -1.71 16.97
N ARG A 425 -8.52 -0.77 17.89
CA ARG A 425 -7.77 0.49 18.04
C ARG A 425 -7.30 0.67 19.48
N ILE A 426 -5.98 0.64 19.69
CA ILE A 426 -5.31 0.59 20.98
C ILE A 426 -4.75 1.97 21.33
N VAL A 427 -5.34 2.63 22.32
CA VAL A 427 -4.90 3.97 22.78
C VAL A 427 -3.89 3.81 23.91
N GLY A 428 -2.65 4.27 23.70
CA GLY A 428 -1.56 4.11 24.68
C GLY A 428 -1.88 4.72 26.05
N ARG A 429 -2.56 5.87 26.11
CA ARG A 429 -2.97 6.49 27.38
C ARG A 429 -3.96 5.64 28.20
N ASN A 430 -4.72 4.75 27.56
CA ASN A 430 -5.64 3.83 28.25
C ASN A 430 -4.87 2.69 28.92
N LEU A 431 -3.81 2.19 28.27
CA LEU A 431 -2.90 1.19 28.84
C LEU A 431 -2.12 1.78 30.02
N HIS A 432 -1.51 2.96 29.84
CA HIS A 432 -0.79 3.65 30.89
C HIS A 432 -0.66 5.16 30.63
N LYS A 433 -1.18 5.98 31.56
CA LYS A 433 -1.30 7.45 31.44
C LYS A 433 -0.03 8.21 31.02
N SER A 434 1.15 7.67 31.33
CA SER A 434 2.46 8.29 30.97
C SER A 434 3.02 7.92 29.59
N LEU A 435 2.35 7.09 28.78
CA LEU A 435 2.86 6.71 27.46
C LEU A 435 2.83 7.92 26.50
N LYS A 436 3.85 7.99 25.64
CA LYS A 436 4.09 9.05 24.64
C LYS A 436 4.80 8.43 23.44
N ALA A 437 4.46 8.86 22.22
CA ALA A 437 4.95 8.21 21.00
C ALA A 437 4.66 6.70 20.97
N PHE A 438 3.54 6.25 21.56
CA PHE A 438 3.16 4.83 21.54
C PHE A 438 2.69 4.42 20.14
N GLY A 439 3.31 3.38 19.58
CA GLY A 439 3.18 3.03 18.15
C GLY A 439 4.33 3.57 17.30
N TRP A 440 5.48 3.89 17.90
CA TRP A 440 6.67 4.35 17.18
C TRP A 440 7.43 3.21 16.46
N SER A 441 7.42 2.02 17.03
CA SER A 441 8.05 0.82 16.46
C SER A 441 7.35 -0.45 16.94
N PHE A 442 7.53 -1.53 16.19
CA PHE A 442 6.90 -2.83 16.43
C PHE A 442 7.95 -3.94 16.35
N SER A 443 7.75 -5.02 17.11
CA SER A 443 8.49 -6.26 16.88
C SER A 443 7.87 -7.04 15.73
N ARG A 444 8.63 -8.01 15.19
CA ARG A 444 8.00 -9.17 14.53
C ARG A 444 7.06 -9.89 15.52
N PRO A 445 6.02 -10.56 15.02
CA PRO A 445 5.10 -11.34 15.84
C PRO A 445 5.80 -12.60 16.37
N TRP A 446 5.45 -13.00 17.58
CA TRP A 446 5.97 -14.20 18.23
C TRP A 446 5.09 -14.61 19.43
N ASP A 447 4.64 -15.85 19.48
CA ASP A 447 3.92 -16.42 20.63
C ASP A 447 4.84 -16.49 21.87
N VAL A 448 4.67 -15.57 22.84
CA VAL A 448 5.57 -15.49 24.03
C VAL A 448 5.14 -16.41 25.17
N ASN A 449 3.85 -16.75 25.24
CA ASN A 449 3.25 -17.57 26.31
C ASN A 449 2.98 -19.03 25.88
N ARG A 450 3.21 -19.37 24.61
CA ARG A 450 2.95 -20.66 23.95
C ARG A 450 1.47 -21.03 23.96
N ASP A 451 0.61 -20.05 23.73
CA ASP A 451 -0.85 -20.24 23.71
C ASP A 451 -1.42 -20.54 22.31
N GLY A 452 -0.56 -20.48 21.28
CA GLY A 452 -0.86 -20.76 19.89
C GLY A 452 -1.26 -19.55 19.05
N TYR A 453 -1.30 -18.35 19.62
CA TYR A 453 -1.52 -17.07 18.93
C TYR A 453 -0.27 -16.19 19.03
N GLU A 454 -0.02 -15.32 18.06
CA GLU A 454 1.22 -14.53 18.02
C GLU A 454 1.11 -13.20 18.78
N ASP A 455 2.06 -12.94 19.68
CA ASP A 455 2.14 -11.69 20.45
C ASP A 455 3.11 -10.68 19.81
N PHE A 456 3.01 -9.40 20.20
CA PHE A 456 3.91 -8.36 19.66
C PHE A 456 4.22 -7.24 20.66
N ALA A 457 5.38 -6.62 20.50
CA ALA A 457 5.84 -5.49 21.31
C ALA A 457 5.75 -4.16 20.55
N VAL A 458 5.43 -3.09 21.27
CA VAL A 458 5.22 -1.74 20.75
C VAL A 458 6.10 -0.73 21.50
N GLY A 459 6.91 0.02 20.74
CA GLY A 459 7.78 1.08 21.22
C GLY A 459 7.04 2.37 21.61
N SER A 460 7.54 3.03 22.67
CA SER A 460 7.06 4.31 23.19
C SER A 460 8.24 5.17 23.69
N PHE A 461 9.18 5.42 22.79
CA PHE A 461 10.54 5.91 23.10
C PHE A 461 10.58 7.23 23.89
N GLU A 462 9.69 8.19 23.61
CA GLU A 462 9.63 9.47 24.35
C GLU A 462 9.30 9.29 25.83
N SER A 463 8.55 8.23 26.18
CA SER A 463 8.28 7.88 27.57
C SER A 463 9.32 6.91 28.17
N ASN A 464 10.29 6.47 27.37
CA ASN A 464 11.32 5.47 27.68
C ASN A 464 10.68 4.13 28.10
N LYS A 465 9.69 3.66 27.31
CA LYS A 465 8.90 2.46 27.58
C LYS A 465 8.66 1.61 26.34
N VAL A 466 8.35 0.35 26.60
CA VAL A 466 7.82 -0.62 25.63
C VAL A 466 6.62 -1.30 26.25
N VAL A 467 5.63 -1.65 25.43
CA VAL A 467 4.48 -2.47 25.84
C VAL A 467 4.52 -3.77 25.06
N LEU A 468 4.51 -4.91 25.75
CA LEU A 468 4.24 -6.22 25.14
C LEU A 468 2.74 -6.46 25.25
N LEU A 469 2.09 -6.56 24.09
CA LEU A 469 0.68 -6.86 23.93
C LEU A 469 0.56 -8.33 23.57
N ARG A 470 -0.27 -9.06 24.33
CA ARG A 470 -0.56 -10.46 24.03
C ARG A 470 -1.85 -10.60 23.27
N THR A 471 -1.98 -11.64 22.48
CA THR A 471 -3.25 -12.05 21.89
C THR A 471 -4.10 -12.89 22.87
N ARG A 472 -5.37 -13.05 22.51
CA ARG A 472 -6.38 -13.82 23.23
C ARG A 472 -7.01 -14.79 22.25
N SER A 473 -7.23 -16.01 22.70
CA SER A 473 -7.78 -17.07 21.84
C SER A 473 -9.12 -16.67 21.24
N VAL A 474 -9.26 -16.80 19.92
CA VAL A 474 -10.49 -16.48 19.20
C VAL A 474 -11.41 -17.70 19.21
N LEU A 475 -12.67 -17.47 19.55
CA LEU A 475 -13.69 -18.51 19.55
C LEU A 475 -14.75 -18.27 18.48
N ASP A 476 -15.08 -19.35 17.79
CA ASP A 476 -16.11 -19.40 16.77
C ASP A 476 -17.34 -20.12 17.30
N LEU A 477 -18.31 -19.31 17.73
CA LEU A 477 -19.62 -19.75 18.13
C LEU A 477 -20.59 -19.55 16.95
N THR A 478 -20.91 -20.63 16.25
CA THR A 478 -21.82 -20.60 15.09
C THR A 478 -23.12 -21.33 15.40
N ALA A 479 -24.24 -20.79 14.93
CA ALA A 479 -25.55 -21.40 15.09
C ALA A 479 -26.35 -21.44 13.77
N ASN A 480 -27.24 -22.43 13.67
CA ASN A 480 -28.22 -22.57 12.60
C ASN A 480 -29.60 -22.79 13.21
N LEU A 481 -30.58 -21.99 12.79
CA LEU A 481 -31.99 -22.08 13.19
C LEU A 481 -32.81 -22.57 11.99
N THR A 482 -33.45 -23.72 12.14
CA THR A 482 -34.32 -24.32 11.11
C THR A 482 -35.70 -24.62 11.69
N VAL A 483 -36.75 -24.51 10.87
CA VAL A 483 -38.14 -24.70 11.31
C VAL A 483 -38.87 -25.61 10.32
N SER A 484 -39.72 -26.50 10.83
CA SER A 484 -40.47 -27.48 10.03
C SER A 484 -41.86 -27.76 10.63
N PRO A 485 -42.95 -27.73 9.85
CA PRO A 485 -43.00 -27.27 8.45
C PRO A 485 -42.75 -25.75 8.33
N ARG A 486 -42.34 -25.29 7.14
CA ARG A 486 -42.19 -23.84 6.83
C ARG A 486 -43.48 -23.19 6.36
N VAL A 487 -44.40 -23.98 5.83
CA VAL A 487 -45.75 -23.57 5.43
C VAL A 487 -46.74 -24.25 6.36
N ILE A 488 -47.70 -23.49 6.90
CA ILE A 488 -48.70 -23.95 7.86
C ILE A 488 -50.07 -23.82 7.20
N ASP A 489 -50.65 -24.95 6.80
CA ASP A 489 -52.05 -24.97 6.39
C ASP A 489 -52.97 -25.11 7.61
N LEU A 490 -53.83 -24.11 7.79
CA LEU A 490 -54.83 -24.05 8.86
C LEU A 490 -56.06 -24.93 8.57
N ALA A 491 -56.29 -25.32 7.31
CA ALA A 491 -57.38 -26.23 6.95
C ALA A 491 -57.01 -27.70 7.24
N SER A 492 -55.74 -28.07 7.14
CA SER A 492 -55.22 -29.37 7.54
C SER A 492 -55.49 -29.68 9.02
N GLU A 493 -55.72 -30.96 9.35
CA GLU A 493 -55.98 -31.37 10.72
C GLU A 493 -54.78 -31.04 11.66
N PRO A 494 -55.02 -30.39 12.81
CA PRO A 494 -53.97 -30.01 13.75
C PRO A 494 -53.24 -31.24 14.33
N LYS A 495 -51.92 -31.31 14.14
CA LYS A 495 -51.12 -32.52 14.45
C LYS A 495 -50.53 -32.58 15.87
N CYS A 496 -50.53 -31.48 16.63
CA CYS A 496 -49.98 -31.47 18.00
C CYS A 496 -51.08 -31.49 19.05
N ARG A 497 -50.92 -32.31 20.10
CA ARG A 497 -51.84 -32.36 21.25
C ARG A 497 -51.24 -31.64 22.45
N LEU A 498 -51.99 -30.73 23.07
CA LEU A 498 -51.61 -30.01 24.29
C LEU A 498 -52.84 -29.82 25.19
N ARG A 499 -52.74 -30.18 26.47
CA ARG A 499 -53.85 -30.14 27.45
C ARG A 499 -55.13 -30.85 26.95
N GLY A 500 -54.98 -31.92 26.18
CA GLY A 500 -56.09 -32.68 25.58
C GLY A 500 -56.63 -32.10 24.26
N LEU A 501 -56.45 -30.80 24.01
CA LEU A 501 -56.81 -30.10 22.77
C LEU A 501 -55.80 -30.36 21.64
N MET A 502 -56.24 -30.20 20.39
CA MET A 502 -55.41 -30.30 19.20
C MET A 502 -55.06 -28.90 18.68
N TRP A 503 -53.81 -28.72 18.26
CA TRP A 503 -53.20 -27.46 17.86
C TRP A 503 -52.33 -27.62 16.60
N HIS A 504 -52.30 -26.58 15.77
CA HIS A 504 -51.24 -26.41 14.76
C HIS A 504 -49.93 -26.04 15.44
N CYS A 505 -48.82 -26.57 14.92
CA CYS A 505 -47.50 -26.47 15.53
C CYS A 505 -46.37 -26.56 14.51
N ILE A 506 -45.22 -26.04 14.88
CA ILE A 506 -43.95 -26.15 14.15
C ILE A 506 -42.86 -26.66 15.09
N GLU A 507 -41.92 -27.45 14.56
CA GLU A 507 -40.70 -27.83 15.25
C GLU A 507 -39.57 -26.88 14.85
N ALA A 508 -39.02 -26.14 15.81
CA ALA A 508 -37.76 -25.42 15.66
C ALA A 508 -36.60 -26.33 16.08
N LYS A 509 -35.60 -26.45 15.20
CA LYS A 509 -34.34 -27.14 15.43
C LYS A 509 -33.21 -26.11 15.40
N MET A 510 -32.62 -25.85 16.56
CA MET A 510 -31.44 -25.01 16.74
C MET A 510 -30.21 -25.92 16.82
N CYS A 511 -29.17 -25.65 16.05
CA CYS A 511 -27.89 -26.36 16.13
C CYS A 511 -26.74 -25.37 16.34
N PHE A 512 -25.80 -25.72 17.20
CA PHE A 512 -24.64 -24.91 17.58
C PHE A 512 -23.35 -25.69 17.33
N LYS A 513 -22.28 -24.97 16.98
CA LYS A 513 -20.91 -25.44 17.02
C LYS A 513 -20.06 -24.44 17.80
N TYR A 514 -19.10 -24.97 18.55
CA TYR A 514 -18.10 -24.24 19.30
C TYR A 514 -16.73 -24.70 18.81
N LEU A 515 -15.97 -23.79 18.19
CA LEU A 515 -14.71 -24.02 17.52
C LEU A 515 -13.67 -22.98 17.97
N GLY A 516 -12.39 -23.26 17.75
CA GLY A 516 -11.26 -22.37 18.02
C GLY A 516 -10.08 -23.10 18.67
N GLN A 517 -8.91 -22.46 18.67
CA GLN A 517 -7.66 -23.01 19.19
C GLN A 517 -7.43 -22.61 20.65
N ASN A 518 -6.80 -23.50 21.42
CA ASN A 518 -6.51 -23.34 22.86
C ASN A 518 -7.72 -22.95 23.72
N LEU A 519 -8.87 -23.56 23.45
CA LEU A 519 -10.12 -23.33 24.15
C LEU A 519 -10.42 -24.43 25.17
N HIS A 520 -11.18 -24.09 26.21
CA HIS A 520 -11.63 -25.06 27.21
C HIS A 520 -12.50 -26.18 26.57
N PRO A 521 -12.39 -27.46 26.97
CA PRO A 521 -13.07 -28.58 26.28
C PRO A 521 -14.60 -28.47 26.21
N SER A 522 -15.21 -27.68 27.10
CA SER A 522 -16.64 -27.36 27.09
C SER A 522 -16.90 -25.93 27.53
N SER A 523 -17.91 -25.28 26.96
CA SER A 523 -18.33 -23.91 27.31
C SER A 523 -19.85 -23.85 27.45
N GLU A 524 -20.33 -22.92 28.27
CA GLU A 524 -21.75 -22.67 28.48
C GLU A 524 -22.20 -21.48 27.63
N ILE A 525 -23.31 -21.63 26.91
CA ILE A 525 -23.90 -20.53 26.14
C ILE A 525 -25.28 -20.17 26.69
N ASN A 526 -25.54 -18.88 26.79
CA ASN A 526 -26.87 -18.33 27.02
C ASN A 526 -27.59 -18.26 25.68
N MET A 527 -28.73 -18.91 25.57
CA MET A 527 -29.59 -18.88 24.39
C MET A 527 -30.94 -18.25 24.73
N THR A 528 -31.41 -17.31 23.91
CA THR A 528 -32.78 -16.83 23.89
C THR A 528 -33.42 -17.11 22.53
N LEU A 529 -34.51 -17.87 22.52
CA LEU A 529 -35.37 -18.05 21.34
C LEU A 529 -36.63 -17.20 21.53
N THR A 530 -36.71 -16.08 20.82
CA THR A 530 -37.86 -15.16 20.81
C THR A 530 -38.86 -15.58 19.72
N LEU A 531 -40.14 -15.69 20.08
CA LEU A 531 -41.19 -16.18 19.19
C LEU A 531 -42.07 -15.06 18.64
N ASP A 532 -42.35 -15.13 17.34
CA ASP A 532 -43.11 -14.13 16.57
C ASP A 532 -42.55 -12.70 16.74
N SER A 533 -41.25 -12.56 16.50
CA SER A 533 -40.52 -11.33 16.78
C SER A 533 -41.12 -10.12 16.04
N ILE A 534 -41.74 -10.30 14.88
CA ILE A 534 -42.36 -9.22 14.10
C ILE A 534 -43.56 -8.60 14.83
N GLU A 535 -44.53 -9.41 15.29
CA GLU A 535 -45.69 -8.90 16.03
C GLU A 535 -45.28 -8.29 17.37
N ARG A 536 -44.28 -8.88 18.04
CA ARG A 536 -43.73 -8.34 19.29
C ARG A 536 -43.15 -6.92 19.11
N HIS A 537 -42.50 -6.64 17.97
CA HIS A 537 -42.02 -5.28 17.64
C HIS A 537 -43.15 -4.30 17.30
N ARG A 538 -44.34 -4.78 16.89
CA ARG A 538 -45.55 -3.97 16.73
C ARG A 538 -46.28 -3.71 18.06
N GLY A 539 -45.88 -4.38 19.13
CA GLY A 539 -46.55 -4.34 20.43
C GLY A 539 -47.77 -5.28 20.54
N GLU A 540 -47.93 -6.21 19.59
CA GLU A 540 -49.00 -7.21 19.60
C GLU A 540 -48.58 -8.50 20.33
N GLN A 541 -49.56 -9.31 20.71
CA GLN A 541 -49.33 -10.59 21.37
C GLN A 541 -48.77 -11.62 20.37
N SER A 542 -47.78 -12.41 20.79
CA SER A 542 -47.17 -13.43 19.93
C SER A 542 -48.21 -14.46 19.46
N ARG A 543 -48.26 -14.75 18.15
CA ARG A 543 -49.06 -15.87 17.61
C ARG A 543 -48.41 -17.23 17.88
N LEU A 544 -47.20 -17.25 18.45
CA LEU A 544 -46.45 -18.44 18.78
C LEU A 544 -46.26 -18.57 20.30
N PHE A 545 -46.31 -19.80 20.83
CA PHE A 545 -46.00 -20.07 22.23
C PHE A 545 -45.37 -21.44 22.44
N ILE A 546 -44.60 -21.58 23.52
CA ILE A 546 -44.09 -22.84 24.05
C ILE A 546 -44.68 -23.04 25.45
N PRO A 547 -45.22 -24.22 25.80
CA PRO A 547 -45.62 -24.53 27.16
C PRO A 547 -44.38 -24.81 28.04
N ASP A 548 -44.32 -24.17 29.19
CA ASP A 548 -43.35 -24.46 30.25
C ASP A 548 -43.66 -25.79 30.98
N HIS A 549 -42.78 -26.21 31.90
CA HIS A 549 -42.99 -27.34 32.81
C HIS A 549 -44.29 -27.22 33.63
N GLU A 550 -44.67 -26.01 34.04
CA GLU A 550 -45.96 -25.72 34.69
C GLU A 550 -47.12 -25.50 33.69
N ASN A 551 -46.92 -25.85 32.41
CA ASN A 551 -47.81 -25.58 31.28
C ASN A 551 -48.11 -24.08 31.03
N ARG A 552 -47.37 -23.12 31.62
CA ARG A 552 -47.54 -21.69 31.33
C ARG A 552 -47.14 -21.40 29.88
N GLU A 553 -47.85 -20.51 29.20
CA GLU A 553 -47.55 -20.17 27.79
C GLU A 553 -46.44 -19.12 27.72
N MET A 554 -45.28 -19.50 27.16
CA MET A 554 -44.09 -18.65 27.02
C MET A 554 -43.94 -18.17 25.58
N GLU A 555 -43.65 -16.88 25.39
CA GLU A 555 -43.39 -16.24 24.09
C GLU A 555 -41.89 -16.09 23.79
N SER A 556 -41.04 -16.45 24.76
CA SER A 556 -39.59 -16.51 24.64
C SER A 556 -39.06 -17.64 25.50
N LEU A 557 -38.18 -18.48 24.95
CA LEU A 557 -37.47 -19.52 25.69
C LEU A 557 -36.04 -19.06 25.97
N GLN A 558 -35.67 -18.95 27.25
CA GLN A 558 -34.28 -18.76 27.68
C GLN A 558 -33.74 -20.08 28.22
N GLN A 559 -32.55 -20.48 27.77
CA GLN A 559 -31.93 -21.75 28.18
C GLN A 559 -30.40 -21.65 28.15
N LEU A 560 -29.76 -22.15 29.21
CA LEU A 560 -28.31 -22.40 29.25
C LEU A 560 -28.00 -23.72 28.52
N VAL A 561 -26.98 -23.73 27.67
CA VAL A 561 -26.58 -24.90 26.87
C VAL A 561 -25.09 -25.16 27.00
N VAL A 562 -24.71 -26.38 27.35
CA VAL A 562 -23.30 -26.80 27.39
C VAL A 562 -22.88 -27.34 26.03
N LEU A 563 -21.90 -26.70 25.40
CA LEU A 563 -21.27 -27.14 24.16
C LEU A 563 -19.95 -27.85 24.45
N ARG A 564 -19.51 -28.73 23.54
CA ARG A 564 -18.18 -29.36 23.55
C ARG A 564 -17.39 -28.90 22.33
N LEU A 565 -16.11 -28.64 22.52
CA LEU A 565 -15.22 -28.19 21.46
C LEU A 565 -15.24 -29.16 20.27
N ASN A 566 -15.30 -28.62 19.05
CA ASN A 566 -15.34 -29.38 17.80
C ASN A 566 -16.50 -30.39 17.66
N ARG A 567 -17.60 -30.23 18.43
CA ARG A 567 -18.81 -31.06 18.31
C ARG A 567 -20.06 -30.21 18.13
N GLY A 568 -20.87 -30.58 17.14
CA GLY A 568 -22.19 -29.99 16.94
C GLY A 568 -23.20 -30.47 17.99
N PHE A 569 -23.98 -29.56 18.55
CA PHE A 569 -25.07 -29.87 19.47
C PHE A 569 -26.38 -29.28 18.95
N CYS A 570 -27.47 -30.05 18.95
CA CYS A 570 -28.77 -29.59 18.44
C CYS A 570 -29.90 -29.81 19.45
N ILE A 571 -30.76 -28.80 19.59
CA ILE A 571 -31.99 -28.84 20.38
C ILE A 571 -33.18 -28.75 19.43
N LYS A 572 -34.24 -29.51 19.72
CA LYS A 572 -35.55 -29.39 19.07
C LYS A 572 -36.58 -28.89 20.08
N LYS A 573 -37.44 -27.95 19.68
CA LYS A 573 -38.58 -27.46 20.47
C LYS A 573 -39.83 -27.41 19.60
N LYS A 574 -40.94 -27.93 20.12
CA LYS A 574 -42.26 -27.78 19.50
C LYS A 574 -42.88 -26.46 19.94
N ILE A 575 -43.31 -25.67 18.97
CA ILE A 575 -43.92 -24.35 19.15
C ILE A 575 -45.36 -24.46 18.65
N PHE A 576 -46.30 -23.96 19.43
CA PHE A 576 -47.73 -24.02 19.19
C PHE A 576 -48.22 -22.68 18.64
N ILE A 577 -49.26 -22.72 17.80
CA ILE A 577 -49.75 -21.55 17.06
C ILE A 577 -51.12 -21.13 17.60
N ARG A 578 -51.26 -19.86 18.00
CA ARG A 578 -52.54 -19.20 18.25
C ARG A 578 -53.09 -18.69 16.92
N VAL A 579 -54.27 -19.14 16.51
CA VAL A 579 -54.91 -18.68 15.27
C VAL A 579 -55.47 -17.26 15.50
N GLY A 580 -54.68 -16.25 15.10
CA GLY A 580 -55.04 -14.83 15.15
C GLY A 580 -55.73 -14.33 13.88
N ARG A 581 -56.01 -13.02 13.82
CA ARG A 581 -56.54 -12.37 12.61
C ARG A 581 -55.48 -12.15 11.53
N ASP A 582 -54.22 -11.92 11.92
CA ASP A 582 -53.11 -11.80 10.96
C ASP A 582 -52.55 -13.18 10.60
N VAL A 583 -53.00 -13.68 9.45
CA VAL A 583 -52.48 -14.87 8.77
C VAL A 583 -51.56 -14.53 7.59
N VAL A 584 -51.25 -13.25 7.36
CA VAL A 584 -50.46 -12.77 6.21
C VAL A 584 -49.01 -12.48 6.60
N THR A 585 -48.77 -11.89 7.77
CA THR A 585 -47.41 -11.60 8.25
C THR A 585 -46.68 -12.91 8.62
N PRO A 586 -45.44 -13.16 8.16
CA PRO A 586 -44.69 -14.36 8.54
C PRO A 586 -44.48 -14.51 10.05
N LEU A 587 -44.51 -15.75 10.51
CA LEU A 587 -44.18 -16.14 11.88
C LEU A 587 -42.66 -16.21 12.00
N GLN A 588 -42.02 -15.16 12.52
CA GLN A 588 -40.57 -15.09 12.65
C GLN A 588 -40.11 -15.53 14.05
N MET A 589 -39.21 -16.51 14.09
CA MET A 589 -38.43 -16.87 15.29
C MET A 589 -37.05 -16.24 15.19
N GLN A 590 -36.57 -15.68 16.29
CA GLN A 590 -35.23 -15.11 16.43
C GLN A 590 -34.48 -15.87 17.52
N LEU A 591 -33.28 -16.33 17.19
CA LEU A 591 -32.36 -17.03 18.07
C LEU A 591 -31.17 -16.12 18.33
N ASP A 592 -31.12 -15.59 19.55
CA ASP A 592 -30.01 -14.81 20.09
C ASP A 592 -29.17 -15.74 20.98
N PHE A 593 -27.86 -15.78 20.79
CA PHE A 593 -26.97 -16.67 21.55
C PHE A 593 -25.61 -16.03 21.80
N ASP A 594 -25.10 -16.18 23.02
CA ASP A 594 -23.78 -15.68 23.41
C ASP A 594 -23.19 -16.56 24.53
N ILE A 595 -21.92 -16.37 24.87
CA ILE A 595 -21.28 -17.12 25.96
C ILE A 595 -21.87 -16.71 27.31
N ALA A 596 -22.07 -17.67 28.21
CA ALA A 596 -22.49 -17.38 29.57
C ALA A 596 -21.32 -16.82 30.38
N SER A 597 -21.57 -15.76 31.15
CA SER A 597 -20.57 -15.12 32.01
C SER A 597 -19.97 -16.03 33.07
N SER A 598 -20.64 -17.14 33.41
CA SER A 598 -20.14 -18.23 34.27
C SER A 598 -19.00 -19.05 33.65
N SER A 599 -18.97 -19.13 32.32
CA SER A 599 -17.99 -19.95 31.58
C SER A 599 -16.79 -19.18 31.05
N ILE A 600 -16.77 -17.86 31.24
CA ILE A 600 -15.55 -17.05 31.21
C ILE A 600 -14.94 -17.19 32.60
N GLY A 601 -13.71 -17.70 32.69
CA GLY A 601 -13.04 -17.95 33.97
C GLY A 601 -12.70 -16.66 34.72
N ILE A 602 -13.65 -16.13 35.51
CA ILE A 602 -13.42 -15.01 36.43
C ILE A 602 -12.68 -15.51 37.69
N SER A 603 -11.48 -16.06 37.49
CA SER A 603 -10.40 -15.97 38.47
C SER A 603 -9.68 -14.64 38.26
N SER A 604 -9.18 -14.03 39.34
CA SER A 604 -8.47 -12.74 39.30
C SER A 604 -7.16 -12.75 38.50
N GLU A 605 -6.72 -13.94 38.08
CA GLU A 605 -5.76 -14.17 37.02
C GLU A 605 -6.48 -15.11 36.03
N CYS A 606 -6.95 -14.57 34.91
CA CYS A 606 -7.66 -15.35 33.90
C CYS A 606 -6.61 -15.87 32.89
N GLU A 607 -6.30 -17.16 33.01
CA GLU A 607 -5.18 -17.79 32.27
C GLU A 607 -5.53 -18.06 30.79
N ILE A 608 -6.82 -18.27 30.49
CA ILE A 608 -7.37 -18.35 29.13
C ILE A 608 -8.65 -17.51 29.08
N CYS A 609 -8.58 -16.32 28.48
CA CYS A 609 -9.71 -15.41 28.34
C CYS A 609 -10.12 -15.31 26.87
N PRO A 610 -10.88 -16.25 26.31
CA PRO A 610 -11.15 -16.23 24.88
C PRO A 610 -12.03 -15.01 24.50
N VAL A 611 -11.92 -14.56 23.26
CA VAL A 611 -12.76 -13.50 22.69
C VAL A 611 -13.66 -14.06 21.59
N ARG A 612 -14.87 -13.51 21.47
CA ARG A 612 -15.76 -13.87 20.37
C ARG A 612 -15.21 -13.34 19.04
N ASN A 613 -15.20 -14.18 18.01
CA ASN A 613 -14.98 -13.72 16.65
C ASN A 613 -15.98 -12.61 16.29
N LYS A 614 -15.47 -11.40 16.01
CA LYS A 614 -16.25 -10.20 15.69
C LYS A 614 -17.03 -10.32 14.38
N TYR A 615 -16.54 -11.13 13.45
CA TYR A 615 -17.12 -11.36 12.13
C TYR A 615 -18.28 -12.38 12.14
N ASN A 616 -18.43 -13.16 13.23
CA ASN A 616 -19.48 -14.17 13.36
C ASN A 616 -20.76 -13.61 14.05
N PRO A 617 -21.93 -13.62 13.39
CA PRO A 617 -23.15 -13.04 13.93
C PRO A 617 -23.86 -13.94 14.97
N THR A 618 -24.15 -13.36 16.13
CA THR A 618 -24.83 -13.99 17.30
C THR A 618 -26.35 -14.03 17.22
N VAL A 619 -26.93 -13.61 16.09
CA VAL A 619 -28.38 -13.62 15.86
C VAL A 619 -28.68 -14.41 14.60
N LYS A 620 -29.61 -15.37 14.70
CA LYS A 620 -30.14 -16.13 13.55
C LYS A 620 -31.65 -16.07 13.55
N THR A 621 -32.27 -15.91 12.38
CA THR A 621 -33.73 -15.88 12.26
C THR A 621 -34.23 -16.98 11.33
N ALA A 622 -35.45 -17.45 11.59
CA ALA A 622 -36.16 -18.38 10.74
C ALA A 622 -37.63 -17.98 10.67
N ARG A 623 -38.26 -18.24 9.52
CA ARG A 623 -39.63 -17.82 9.23
C ARG A 623 -40.47 -19.02 8.81
N ALA A 624 -41.71 -19.04 9.27
CA ALA A 624 -42.79 -19.85 8.71
C ALA A 624 -43.92 -18.92 8.20
N GLN A 625 -44.74 -19.39 7.27
CA GLN A 625 -45.90 -18.64 6.72
C GLN A 625 -47.15 -19.53 6.71
N PHE A 626 -48.33 -18.93 6.70
CA PHE A 626 -49.59 -19.67 6.54
C PHE A 626 -49.90 -19.89 5.05
N ALA A 627 -50.52 -21.02 4.72
CA ALA A 627 -51.08 -21.27 3.39
C ALA A 627 -52.35 -20.41 3.19
N LEU A 628 -52.46 -19.77 2.03
CA LEU A 628 -53.49 -18.79 1.66
C LEU A 628 -53.74 -18.83 0.13
N ASP A 629 -54.88 -19.34 -0.30
CA ASP A 629 -55.25 -19.50 -1.72
C ASP A 629 -54.56 -20.69 -2.45
N CYS A 630 -54.26 -21.80 -1.76
CA CYS A 630 -53.65 -23.05 -2.30
C CYS A 630 -54.68 -24.13 -2.70
N GLY A 631 -55.56 -23.82 -3.65
CA GLY A 631 -56.47 -24.82 -4.24
C GLY A 631 -57.41 -25.56 -3.26
N LYS A 632 -57.66 -26.84 -3.56
CA LYS A 632 -58.49 -27.79 -2.77
C LYS A 632 -57.70 -29.02 -2.28
N ASP A 633 -56.53 -29.20 -2.88
CA ASP A 633 -55.44 -30.10 -2.58
C ASP A 633 -54.60 -29.60 -1.39
N HIS A 634 -54.71 -28.31 -1.04
CA HIS A 634 -54.00 -27.67 0.07
C HIS A 634 -52.47 -27.61 -0.10
N GLU A 635 -51.98 -27.89 -1.31
CA GLU A 635 -50.58 -27.85 -1.70
C GLU A 635 -50.39 -26.74 -2.73
N CYS A 636 -49.70 -25.66 -2.35
CA CYS A 636 -49.51 -24.53 -3.28
C CYS A 636 -48.49 -24.90 -4.35
N HIS A 637 -48.90 -24.89 -5.61
CA HIS A 637 -48.04 -25.13 -6.77
C HIS A 637 -47.74 -23.81 -7.54
N PRO A 638 -46.75 -23.01 -7.11
CA PRO A 638 -46.35 -21.81 -7.84
C PRO A 638 -45.54 -22.16 -9.10
N ASN A 639 -45.63 -21.30 -10.11
CA ASN A 639 -44.84 -21.43 -11.34
C ASN A 639 -43.99 -20.15 -11.48
N LEU A 640 -42.83 -20.18 -10.81
CA LEU A 640 -41.90 -19.07 -10.71
C LEU A 640 -41.01 -19.01 -11.95
N LYS A 641 -41.01 -17.87 -12.63
CA LYS A 641 -40.11 -17.58 -13.75
C LYS A 641 -39.30 -16.34 -13.44
N VAL A 642 -37.98 -16.51 -13.40
CA VAL A 642 -37.02 -15.40 -13.30
C VAL A 642 -36.65 -14.96 -14.70
N HIS A 643 -36.72 -13.66 -14.95
CA HIS A 643 -36.11 -13.03 -16.11
C HIS A 643 -35.21 -11.91 -15.62
N ALA A 644 -33.92 -12.03 -15.91
CA ALA A 644 -32.93 -11.02 -15.59
C ALA A 644 -32.42 -10.36 -16.88
N LYS A 645 -32.21 -9.04 -16.84
CA LYS A 645 -31.67 -8.25 -17.93
C LYS A 645 -30.55 -7.35 -17.42
N PRO A 646 -29.36 -7.33 -18.04
CA PRO A 646 -28.32 -6.38 -17.70
C PRO A 646 -28.68 -4.96 -18.18
N LEU A 647 -28.40 -3.99 -17.31
CA LEU A 647 -28.53 -2.56 -17.57
C LEU A 647 -27.13 -1.94 -17.51
N TYR A 648 -26.57 -1.67 -18.69
CA TYR A 648 -25.29 -0.99 -18.86
C TYR A 648 -25.46 0.53 -18.80
N SER A 649 -24.36 1.24 -18.58
CA SER A 649 -24.34 2.71 -18.57
C SER A 649 -24.70 3.29 -19.95
N LYS A 650 -25.61 4.28 -19.95
CA LYS A 650 -25.98 5.17 -21.07
C LYS A 650 -25.82 4.59 -22.49
N GLY A 651 -26.64 3.61 -22.84
CA GLY A 651 -26.82 3.17 -24.24
C GLY A 651 -25.77 2.19 -24.78
N LYS A 652 -24.82 1.74 -23.95
CA LYS A 652 -23.88 0.66 -24.30
C LYS A 652 -24.57 -0.72 -24.21
N SER A 653 -24.06 -1.73 -24.91
CA SER A 653 -24.59 -3.11 -24.95
C SER A 653 -23.69 -4.16 -24.27
N THR A 654 -22.55 -3.73 -23.73
CA THR A 654 -21.49 -4.56 -23.14
C THR A 654 -21.02 -3.94 -21.82
N PHE A 655 -20.46 -4.76 -20.93
CA PHE A 655 -19.75 -4.27 -19.75
C PHE A 655 -18.34 -3.85 -20.14
N LEU A 656 -18.01 -2.57 -19.94
CA LEU A 656 -16.65 -2.05 -20.15
C LEU A 656 -15.88 -2.07 -18.84
N VAL A 657 -14.74 -2.75 -18.87
CA VAL A 657 -13.77 -2.76 -17.76
C VAL A 657 -13.17 -1.36 -17.61
N ASP A 658 -13.00 -0.92 -16.36
CA ASP A 658 -12.37 0.33 -15.90
C ASP A 658 -13.04 1.69 -16.23
N ASP A 659 -14.00 1.78 -17.17
CA ASP A 659 -14.77 3.01 -17.47
C ASP A 659 -15.92 3.26 -16.47
N THR A 660 -16.77 2.24 -16.33
CA THR A 660 -17.86 2.21 -15.34
C THR A 660 -17.74 0.88 -14.60
N PRO A 661 -17.13 0.83 -13.40
CA PRO A 661 -16.73 -0.42 -12.77
C PRO A 661 -17.89 -1.29 -12.26
N TYR A 662 -19.12 -0.93 -12.59
CA TYR A 662 -20.34 -1.62 -12.19
C TYR A 662 -21.33 -1.79 -13.34
N PHE A 663 -22.18 -2.81 -13.21
CA PHE A 663 -23.41 -2.98 -13.98
C PHE A 663 -24.58 -3.29 -13.04
N ASP A 664 -25.79 -2.91 -13.45
CA ASP A 664 -27.01 -3.22 -12.71
C ASP A 664 -27.73 -4.40 -13.41
N LEU A 665 -28.15 -5.40 -12.65
CA LEU A 665 -29.04 -6.47 -13.13
C LEU A 665 -30.47 -6.12 -12.74
N GLU A 666 -31.35 -5.91 -13.72
CA GLU A 666 -32.79 -5.80 -13.51
C GLU A 666 -33.41 -7.19 -13.52
N ILE A 667 -33.84 -7.65 -12.34
CA ILE A 667 -34.32 -9.00 -12.09
C ILE A 667 -35.82 -8.92 -11.85
N THR A 668 -36.59 -9.59 -12.71
CA THR A 668 -38.04 -9.71 -12.59
C THR A 668 -38.40 -11.16 -12.29
N VAL A 669 -39.03 -11.39 -11.15
CA VAL A 669 -39.63 -12.67 -10.78
C VAL A 669 -41.12 -12.58 -11.06
N SER A 670 -41.64 -13.50 -11.85
CA SER A 670 -43.07 -13.61 -12.14
C SER A 670 -43.61 -14.94 -11.67
N ASN A 671 -44.86 -14.96 -11.23
CA ASN A 671 -45.54 -16.19 -10.84
C ASN A 671 -46.79 -16.39 -11.69
N THR A 672 -46.83 -17.50 -12.42
CA THR A 672 -47.96 -17.90 -13.28
C THR A 672 -48.80 -19.06 -12.72
N GLY A 673 -48.39 -19.60 -11.57
CA GLY A 673 -49.12 -20.65 -10.84
C GLY A 673 -49.86 -20.08 -9.64
N GLU A 674 -49.98 -20.89 -8.58
CA GLU A 674 -50.59 -20.49 -7.30
C GLU A 674 -49.67 -19.61 -6.45
N THR A 675 -50.14 -19.07 -5.32
CA THR A 675 -49.36 -18.11 -4.51
C THR A 675 -48.05 -18.71 -3.98
N SER A 676 -46.93 -18.04 -4.27
CA SER A 676 -45.60 -18.44 -3.77
C SER A 676 -45.28 -17.79 -2.43
N TYR A 677 -45.00 -18.60 -1.41
CA TYR A 677 -44.52 -18.18 -0.08
C TYR A 677 -43.01 -18.25 0.01
N LEU A 678 -42.42 -17.37 0.84
CA LEU A 678 -40.98 -17.33 1.09
C LEU A 678 -40.17 -17.44 -0.21
N THR A 679 -40.56 -16.66 -1.23
CA THR A 679 -39.95 -16.70 -2.56
C THR A 679 -38.50 -16.23 -2.48
N VAL A 680 -37.56 -17.13 -2.74
CA VAL A 680 -36.12 -16.83 -2.78
C VAL A 680 -35.66 -16.83 -4.24
N VAL A 681 -34.89 -15.82 -4.63
CA VAL A 681 -34.11 -15.81 -5.87
C VAL A 681 -32.66 -16.10 -5.52
N THR A 682 -32.12 -17.22 -6.00
CA THR A 682 -30.70 -17.54 -5.86
C THR A 682 -29.96 -17.06 -7.10
N LEU A 683 -28.88 -16.31 -6.89
CA LEU A 683 -27.94 -15.89 -7.92
C LEU A 683 -26.61 -16.58 -7.66
N ALA A 684 -26.00 -17.21 -8.67
CA ALA A 684 -24.62 -17.68 -8.63
C ALA A 684 -23.80 -16.93 -9.69
N TYR A 685 -22.67 -16.36 -9.28
CA TYR A 685 -21.85 -15.47 -10.11
C TYR A 685 -20.35 -15.66 -9.82
N PRO A 686 -19.44 -15.27 -10.74
CA PRO A 686 -18.00 -15.37 -10.53
C PRO A 686 -17.54 -14.64 -9.27
N SER A 687 -16.70 -15.27 -8.45
CA SER A 687 -16.16 -14.67 -7.21
C SER A 687 -15.38 -13.36 -7.42
N ALA A 688 -14.91 -13.11 -8.65
CA ALA A 688 -14.31 -11.85 -9.11
C ALA A 688 -15.27 -10.63 -9.11
N LEU A 689 -16.58 -10.85 -8.95
CA LEU A 689 -17.59 -9.79 -8.87
C LEU A 689 -18.00 -9.53 -7.42
N HIS A 690 -18.15 -8.25 -7.06
CA HIS A 690 -18.62 -7.85 -5.74
C HIS A 690 -20.06 -7.32 -5.80
N PHE A 691 -20.98 -7.99 -5.10
CA PHE A 691 -22.33 -7.47 -4.86
C PHE A 691 -22.27 -6.26 -3.93
N SER A 692 -23.00 -5.19 -4.27
CA SER A 692 -22.99 -3.94 -3.50
C SER A 692 -24.32 -3.65 -2.80
N TYR A 693 -25.43 -3.59 -3.53
CA TYR A 693 -26.76 -3.36 -2.95
C TYR A 693 -27.88 -3.86 -3.85
N VAL A 694 -29.07 -3.99 -3.24
CA VAL A 694 -30.33 -4.32 -3.92
C VAL A 694 -31.34 -3.17 -3.73
N HIS A 695 -32.11 -2.87 -4.78
CA HIS A 695 -33.17 -1.85 -4.74
C HIS A 695 -34.44 -2.36 -5.43
N THR A 696 -35.57 -2.35 -4.74
CA THR A 696 -36.87 -2.78 -5.29
C THR A 696 -37.44 -1.69 -6.21
N MET A 697 -37.91 -2.05 -7.40
CA MET A 697 -38.42 -1.11 -8.39
C MET A 697 -39.94 -0.92 -8.25
N GLY A 698 -40.39 0.32 -8.09
CA GLY A 698 -41.82 0.67 -8.02
C GLY A 698 -42.48 0.28 -6.69
N LYS A 699 -43.79 -0.04 -6.72
CA LYS A 699 -44.58 -0.45 -5.55
C LYS A 699 -44.54 -1.97 -5.28
N GLY A 700 -43.43 -2.62 -5.58
CA GLY A 700 -43.22 -4.05 -5.33
C GLY A 700 -42.93 -4.36 -3.86
N PRO A 701 -43.10 -5.61 -3.41
CA PRO A 701 -42.66 -6.03 -2.09
C PRO A 701 -41.13 -5.97 -1.99
N ALA A 702 -40.65 -5.49 -0.84
CA ALA A 702 -39.21 -5.30 -0.58
C ALA A 702 -38.42 -6.61 -0.72
N VAL A 703 -37.15 -6.48 -1.11
CA VAL A 703 -36.22 -7.58 -1.34
C VAL A 703 -34.99 -7.41 -0.45
N SER A 704 -34.56 -8.50 0.19
CA SER A 704 -33.36 -8.55 1.04
C SER A 704 -32.45 -9.66 0.55
N CYS A 705 -31.21 -9.32 0.18
CA CYS A 705 -30.23 -10.29 -0.33
C CYS A 705 -29.12 -10.54 0.68
N ILE A 706 -28.75 -11.82 0.88
CA ILE A 706 -27.67 -12.25 1.76
C ILE A 706 -26.75 -13.26 1.05
N PRO A 707 -25.43 -13.24 1.32
CA PRO A 707 -24.53 -14.29 0.84
C PRO A 707 -24.95 -15.67 1.38
N ALA A 708 -24.81 -16.70 0.55
CA ALA A 708 -25.20 -18.08 0.86
C ALA A 708 -24.02 -19.05 0.74
N GLU A 709 -24.13 -20.22 1.37
CA GLU A 709 -23.14 -21.31 1.22
C GLU A 709 -23.03 -21.73 -0.25
N SER A 710 -21.79 -21.69 -0.76
CA SER A 710 -21.45 -22.00 -2.15
C SER A 710 -21.80 -23.44 -2.52
N PHE A 711 -21.86 -23.71 -3.83
CA PHE A 711 -21.98 -25.09 -4.30
C PHE A 711 -20.63 -25.79 -4.05
N SER A 712 -20.66 -27.01 -3.51
CA SER A 712 -19.45 -27.80 -3.29
C SER A 712 -18.67 -27.95 -4.59
N ASN A 713 -17.37 -27.61 -4.55
CA ASN A 713 -16.44 -27.60 -5.69
C ASN A 713 -16.67 -26.52 -6.78
N SER A 714 -17.32 -25.39 -6.48
CA SER A 714 -17.42 -24.26 -7.44
C SER A 714 -16.67 -23.00 -7.00
N SER A 715 -16.12 -22.27 -7.98
CA SER A 715 -15.52 -20.93 -7.83
C SER A 715 -16.57 -19.81 -7.91
N LEU A 716 -17.85 -20.13 -7.70
CA LEU A 716 -18.97 -19.20 -7.81
C LEU A 716 -19.43 -18.75 -6.42
N ALA A 717 -19.51 -17.44 -6.24
CA ALA A 717 -20.19 -16.84 -5.09
C ALA A 717 -21.71 -16.95 -5.28
N VAL A 718 -22.45 -17.09 -4.17
CA VAL A 718 -23.90 -17.30 -4.18
C VAL A 718 -24.59 -16.27 -3.30
N LEU A 719 -25.66 -15.67 -3.82
CA LEU A 719 -26.48 -14.67 -3.15
C LEU A 719 -27.96 -15.11 -3.18
N ASP A 720 -28.56 -15.27 -2.01
CA ASP A 720 -29.98 -15.59 -1.84
C ASP A 720 -30.77 -14.30 -1.55
N CYS A 721 -31.73 -13.95 -2.40
CA CYS A 721 -32.59 -12.77 -2.29
C CYS A 721 -34.02 -13.16 -1.87
N ASP A 722 -34.35 -12.92 -0.61
CA ASP A 722 -35.70 -13.07 -0.02
C ASP A 722 -36.65 -11.97 -0.54
N ILE A 723 -37.79 -12.35 -1.12
CA ILE A 723 -38.92 -11.42 -1.35
C ILE A 723 -39.81 -11.41 -0.10
N MET A 724 -39.95 -10.23 0.53
CA MET A 724 -40.54 -10.09 1.88
C MET A 724 -42.07 -10.28 1.97
N SER A 725 -42.77 -10.50 0.85
CA SER A 725 -44.21 -10.78 0.82
C SER A 725 -44.53 -11.91 -0.16
N PRO A 726 -45.59 -12.71 0.05
CA PRO A 726 -45.99 -13.76 -0.89
C PRO A 726 -46.24 -13.23 -2.30
N LEU A 727 -45.65 -13.87 -3.30
CA LEU A 727 -45.83 -13.51 -4.70
C LEU A 727 -47.10 -14.21 -5.23
N LYS A 728 -48.22 -13.50 -5.14
CA LYS A 728 -49.55 -13.99 -5.58
C LYS A 728 -49.56 -14.41 -7.06
N SER A 729 -50.50 -15.28 -7.40
CA SER A 729 -50.77 -15.68 -8.79
C SER A 729 -50.91 -14.47 -9.73
N MET A 730 -50.33 -14.59 -10.93
CA MET A 730 -50.31 -13.56 -11.99
C MET A 730 -49.72 -12.20 -11.54
N LYS A 731 -48.84 -12.19 -10.53
CA LYS A 731 -48.04 -11.03 -10.14
C LYS A 731 -46.56 -11.22 -10.47
N ARG A 732 -45.87 -10.08 -10.57
CA ARG A 732 -44.42 -10.00 -10.72
C ARG A 732 -43.84 -9.00 -9.73
N ASN A 733 -42.61 -9.26 -9.28
CA ASN A 733 -41.79 -8.30 -8.55
C ASN A 733 -40.53 -8.02 -9.36
N THR A 734 -40.08 -6.77 -9.39
CA THR A 734 -38.89 -6.35 -10.13
C THR A 734 -37.96 -5.59 -9.18
N PHE A 735 -36.68 -5.96 -9.18
CA PHE A 735 -35.65 -5.31 -8.38
C PHE A 735 -34.34 -5.19 -9.17
N LYS A 736 -33.46 -4.30 -8.73
CA LYS A 736 -32.12 -4.11 -9.28
C LYS A 736 -31.07 -4.56 -8.29
N ALA A 737 -30.07 -5.32 -8.74
CA ALA A 737 -28.90 -5.70 -7.98
C ALA A 737 -27.64 -5.14 -8.67
N ARG A 738 -26.76 -4.47 -7.92
CA ARG A 738 -25.51 -3.89 -8.46
C ARG A 738 -24.32 -4.80 -8.20
N PHE A 739 -23.53 -5.03 -9.24
CA PHE A 739 -22.26 -5.77 -9.18
C PHE A 739 -21.10 -4.89 -9.65
N TYR A 740 -19.96 -5.01 -8.99
CA TYR A 740 -18.69 -4.38 -9.37
C TYR A 740 -17.69 -5.43 -9.89
N GLY A 741 -16.93 -5.07 -10.94
CA GLY A 741 -16.08 -6.01 -11.70
C GLY A 741 -14.57 -5.89 -11.49
N TYR A 742 -14.11 -5.43 -10.32
CA TYR A 742 -12.69 -5.14 -10.07
C TYR A 742 -11.75 -6.35 -10.19
N GLY A 743 -12.21 -7.57 -9.90
CA GLY A 743 -11.39 -8.78 -9.95
C GLY A 743 -11.38 -9.53 -11.28
N LEU A 744 -11.97 -8.99 -12.36
CA LEU A 744 -12.09 -9.69 -13.64
C LEU A 744 -10.77 -9.69 -14.41
N SER A 745 -10.30 -10.87 -14.82
CA SER A 745 -9.14 -10.99 -15.72
C SER A 745 -9.44 -10.33 -17.07
N TYR A 746 -8.46 -9.60 -17.63
CA TYR A 746 -8.51 -9.02 -18.97
C TYR A 746 -8.67 -10.05 -20.11
N SER A 747 -8.49 -11.34 -19.82
CA SER A 747 -8.79 -12.44 -20.75
C SER A 747 -10.29 -12.81 -20.82
N THR A 748 -11.12 -12.29 -19.92
CA THR A 748 -12.55 -12.63 -19.84
C THR A 748 -13.33 -11.96 -20.97
N HIS A 749 -13.92 -12.75 -21.86
CA HIS A 749 -14.76 -12.23 -22.96
C HIS A 749 -16.25 -12.14 -22.57
N GLU A 750 -16.71 -13.08 -21.77
CA GLU A 750 -18.06 -13.11 -21.21
C GLU A 750 -18.06 -13.96 -19.95
N PHE A 751 -19.04 -13.75 -19.08
CA PHE A 751 -19.29 -14.63 -17.95
C PHE A 751 -20.79 -14.80 -17.73
N ASP A 752 -21.20 -15.97 -17.23
CA ASP A 752 -22.58 -16.25 -16.90
C ASP A 752 -22.89 -15.91 -15.44
N ILE A 753 -24.06 -15.31 -15.21
CA ILE A 753 -24.71 -15.29 -13.91
C ILE A 753 -25.90 -16.24 -13.98
N LEU A 754 -25.92 -17.24 -13.10
CA LEU A 754 -26.98 -18.24 -13.03
C LEU A 754 -28.05 -17.77 -12.05
N PHE A 755 -29.31 -17.85 -12.46
CA PHE A 755 -30.47 -17.48 -11.67
C PHE A 755 -31.39 -18.68 -11.49
N GLY A 756 -31.97 -18.81 -10.30
CA GLY A 756 -33.15 -19.63 -10.09
C GLY A 756 -34.05 -19.04 -9.02
N ALA A 757 -35.32 -19.45 -8.99
CA ALA A 757 -36.24 -19.09 -7.93
C ALA A 757 -36.90 -20.32 -7.34
N SER A 758 -37.17 -20.27 -6.04
CA SER A 758 -37.84 -21.35 -5.30
C SER A 758 -38.87 -20.79 -4.32
N SER A 759 -39.91 -21.57 -4.06
CA SER A 759 -40.96 -21.30 -3.08
C SER A 759 -40.76 -22.17 -1.84
N ALA A 760 -40.26 -21.58 -0.76
CA ALA A 760 -39.82 -22.26 0.46
C ALA A 760 -38.69 -23.30 0.27
N ARG A 761 -37.64 -23.15 1.08
CA ARG A 761 -36.32 -23.83 1.01
C ARG A 761 -36.30 -25.37 1.01
N THR A 762 -37.42 -26.08 1.03
CA THR A 762 -37.48 -27.56 1.09
C THR A 762 -37.42 -28.27 -0.26
N GLU A 763 -37.56 -27.55 -1.39
CA GLU A 763 -37.40 -28.14 -2.74
C GLU A 763 -35.97 -28.06 -3.29
N LEU A 764 -34.99 -27.68 -2.46
CA LEU A 764 -33.58 -27.54 -2.85
C LEU A 764 -32.84 -28.88 -2.99
N ASN A 765 -33.30 -29.73 -3.90
CA ASN A 765 -32.37 -30.50 -4.72
C ASN A 765 -31.76 -29.50 -5.72
N ARG A 766 -30.67 -28.84 -5.33
CA ARG A 766 -30.00 -27.78 -6.11
C ARG A 766 -29.63 -28.24 -7.53
N ASP A 767 -29.43 -29.54 -7.72
CA ASP A 767 -29.13 -30.18 -9.02
C ASP A 767 -30.33 -30.24 -9.99
N ASN A 768 -31.56 -30.06 -9.49
CA ASN A 768 -32.80 -30.14 -10.28
C ASN A 768 -33.48 -28.76 -10.51
N MET A 769 -32.86 -27.66 -10.08
CA MET A 769 -33.41 -26.31 -10.32
C MET A 769 -33.26 -25.93 -11.80
N GLU A 770 -34.33 -25.42 -12.41
CA GLU A 770 -34.26 -24.83 -13.76
C GLU A 770 -33.47 -23.50 -13.68
N LEU A 771 -32.16 -23.59 -13.89
CA LEU A 771 -31.25 -22.45 -13.84
C LEU A 771 -31.27 -21.69 -15.17
N PHE A 772 -31.61 -20.41 -15.11
CA PHE A 772 -31.55 -19.48 -16.22
C PHE A 772 -30.21 -18.73 -16.19
N SER A 773 -29.38 -18.85 -17.23
CA SER A 773 -28.16 -18.06 -17.35
C SER A 773 -28.42 -16.71 -18.01
N VAL A 774 -27.74 -15.66 -17.51
CA VAL A 774 -27.53 -14.41 -18.24
C VAL A 774 -26.05 -14.27 -18.50
N THR A 775 -25.67 -14.37 -19.77
CA THR A 775 -24.33 -14.09 -20.24
C THR A 775 -24.11 -12.58 -20.29
N ILE A 776 -23.06 -12.11 -19.61
CA ILE A 776 -22.64 -10.71 -19.58
C ILE A 776 -21.41 -10.57 -20.50
N PRO A 777 -21.57 -10.02 -21.72
CA PRO A 777 -20.43 -9.75 -22.60
C PRO A 777 -19.55 -8.65 -22.02
N VAL A 778 -18.26 -8.96 -21.88
CA VAL A 778 -17.20 -8.07 -21.40
C VAL A 778 -16.42 -7.57 -22.60
N GLN A 779 -16.19 -6.25 -22.64
CA GLN A 779 -15.46 -5.61 -23.71
C GLN A 779 -14.38 -4.69 -23.14
N MET A 780 -13.23 -4.65 -23.82
CA MET A 780 -12.21 -3.64 -23.62
C MET A 780 -12.19 -2.75 -24.87
N SER A 781 -12.23 -1.43 -24.67
CA SER A 781 -12.08 -0.46 -25.76
C SER A 781 -10.86 0.41 -25.51
N THR A 782 -9.93 0.40 -26.46
CA THR A 782 -8.73 1.23 -26.47
C THR A 782 -8.82 2.24 -27.61
N GLN A 783 -8.18 3.39 -27.41
CA GLN A 783 -8.06 4.40 -28.45
C GLN A 783 -6.61 4.88 -28.48
N MET A 784 -5.77 4.22 -29.27
CA MET A 784 -4.37 4.58 -29.34
C MET A 784 -4.19 5.80 -30.24
N LYS A 785 -3.38 6.76 -29.78
CA LYS A 785 -2.89 7.86 -30.59
C LYS A 785 -1.40 7.70 -30.79
N PHE A 786 -1.02 7.35 -32.01
CA PHE A 786 0.38 7.25 -32.43
C PHE A 786 0.80 8.51 -33.21
N SER A 787 2.04 8.95 -33.03
CA SER A 787 2.58 10.19 -33.60
C SER A 787 4.11 10.14 -33.68
N GLY A 788 4.72 10.94 -34.57
CA GLY A 788 6.18 10.97 -34.75
C GLY A 788 6.68 12.37 -35.12
N LEU A 789 7.87 12.73 -34.64
CA LEU A 789 8.48 14.06 -34.76
C LEU A 789 10.00 13.94 -34.94
N SER A 790 10.59 14.74 -35.84
CA SER A 790 12.05 14.84 -36.00
C SER A 790 12.63 16.02 -35.21
N ILE A 791 13.76 15.79 -34.53
CA ILE A 791 14.49 16.75 -33.70
C ILE A 791 15.98 16.72 -34.10
N PRO A 792 16.51 17.75 -34.79
CA PRO A 792 15.79 18.87 -35.39
C PRO A 792 15.02 18.44 -36.65
N GLY A 793 13.86 19.04 -36.92
CA GLY A 793 13.09 18.78 -38.15
C GLY A 793 13.80 19.25 -39.43
N GLN A 794 14.76 20.18 -39.30
CA GLN A 794 15.67 20.57 -40.38
C GLN A 794 17.11 20.69 -39.85
N MET A 795 18.07 20.07 -40.54
CA MET A 795 19.50 20.18 -40.28
C MET A 795 20.19 20.93 -41.42
N SER A 796 21.11 21.85 -41.12
CA SER A 796 21.79 22.65 -42.15
C SER A 796 23.31 22.67 -42.01
N PHE A 797 24.01 22.31 -43.08
CA PHE A 797 25.48 22.22 -43.12
C PHE A 797 26.11 23.37 -43.93
N PRO A 798 27.28 23.90 -43.54
CA PRO A 798 28.00 24.90 -44.33
C PRO A 798 28.61 24.26 -45.58
N HIS A 799 28.70 25.04 -46.66
CA HIS A 799 29.17 24.55 -47.98
C HIS A 799 30.68 24.21 -48.05
N LYS A 800 31.44 24.52 -46.99
CA LYS A 800 32.79 24.01 -46.72
C LYS A 800 32.91 23.76 -45.21
N VAL A 801 33.43 22.59 -44.85
CA VAL A 801 33.92 22.26 -43.51
C VAL A 801 35.41 21.97 -43.68
N SER A 802 36.28 22.67 -42.95
CA SER A 802 37.67 22.25 -42.78
C SER A 802 37.67 21.04 -41.85
N ILE A 803 38.18 19.91 -42.34
CA ILE A 803 38.35 18.69 -41.55
C ILE A 803 39.77 18.77 -40.97
N ASP A 804 39.90 18.92 -39.66
CA ASP A 804 41.15 18.60 -38.96
C ASP A 804 41.26 17.07 -38.87
N GLU A 805 42.40 16.51 -39.27
CA GLU A 805 42.57 15.06 -39.45
C GLU A 805 42.63 14.27 -38.12
N ASP A 806 42.77 14.95 -36.97
CA ASP A 806 43.02 14.33 -35.67
C ASP A 806 41.78 13.98 -34.81
N ASP A 807 40.54 14.31 -35.21
CA ASP A 807 39.33 13.95 -34.43
C ASP A 807 38.26 13.16 -35.22
N TYR A 808 38.38 11.84 -35.15
CA TYR A 808 37.42 10.87 -35.69
C TYR A 808 35.99 11.01 -35.13
N LYS A 809 35.77 11.66 -33.97
CA LYS A 809 34.41 11.89 -33.44
C LYS A 809 33.68 13.05 -34.12
N LEU A 810 34.38 14.01 -34.73
CA LEU A 810 33.73 15.18 -35.33
C LEU A 810 33.02 14.91 -36.67
N ASN A 811 33.27 13.77 -37.32
CA ASN A 811 32.76 13.47 -38.67
C ASN A 811 31.27 13.06 -38.74
N TRP A 812 30.61 12.84 -37.61
CA TRP A 812 29.19 12.45 -37.55
C TRP A 812 28.30 13.58 -37.02
N ALA A 813 27.05 13.58 -37.47
CA ALA A 813 25.98 14.50 -37.12
C ALA A 813 24.77 13.69 -36.64
N SER A 814 24.43 13.78 -35.36
CA SER A 814 23.31 13.06 -34.76
C SER A 814 22.00 13.85 -34.84
N LEU A 815 20.90 13.15 -35.10
CA LEU A 815 19.52 13.65 -35.02
C LEU A 815 18.63 12.60 -34.35
N SER A 816 17.45 13.01 -33.88
CA SER A 816 16.52 12.16 -33.13
C SER A 816 15.15 12.12 -33.79
N HIS A 817 14.60 10.93 -34.01
CA HIS A 817 13.20 10.73 -34.35
C HIS A 817 12.43 10.28 -33.10
N LEU A 818 11.61 11.18 -32.56
CA LEU A 818 10.79 10.97 -31.39
C LEU A 818 9.40 10.48 -31.79
N TYR A 819 9.10 9.23 -31.46
CA TYR A 819 7.79 8.63 -31.59
C TYR A 819 7.03 8.73 -30.27
N VAL A 820 5.72 8.97 -30.34
CA VAL A 820 4.84 9.13 -29.18
C VAL A 820 3.61 8.26 -29.37
N LEU A 821 3.43 7.29 -28.49
CA LEU A 821 2.25 6.43 -28.41
C LEU A 821 1.49 6.80 -27.13
N ARG A 822 0.19 7.10 -27.23
CA ARG A 822 -0.64 7.46 -26.08
C ARG A 822 -1.95 6.68 -26.09
N ASN A 823 -2.34 6.11 -24.95
CA ASN A 823 -3.68 5.55 -24.79
C ASN A 823 -4.65 6.68 -24.42
N MET A 824 -5.62 6.97 -25.27
CA MET A 824 -6.71 7.92 -25.02
C MET A 824 -8.03 7.21 -24.68
N GLY A 825 -8.04 5.87 -24.72
CA GLY A 825 -9.24 5.06 -24.56
C GLY A 825 -9.69 4.86 -23.11
N PRO A 826 -10.90 4.30 -22.93
CA PRO A 826 -11.47 4.00 -21.62
C PRO A 826 -10.89 2.75 -20.93
N SER A 827 -10.27 1.83 -21.68
CA SER A 827 -9.64 0.61 -21.14
C SER A 827 -8.12 0.60 -21.35
N PRO A 828 -7.35 -0.16 -20.55
CA PRO A 828 -5.93 -0.40 -20.77
C PRO A 828 -5.68 -1.20 -22.07
N MET A 829 -4.55 -0.94 -22.74
CA MET A 829 -4.02 -1.83 -23.79
C MET A 829 -3.13 -2.89 -23.12
N PRO A 830 -3.42 -4.20 -23.24
CA PRO A 830 -2.72 -5.23 -22.48
C PRO A 830 -1.30 -5.51 -22.99
N HIS A 831 -1.09 -5.42 -24.30
CA HIS A 831 0.21 -5.37 -24.97
C HIS A 831 0.00 -4.85 -26.40
N GLY A 832 1.08 -4.48 -27.09
CA GLY A 832 1.11 -4.09 -28.50
C GLY A 832 2.53 -4.16 -29.05
N GLN A 833 2.69 -4.08 -30.37
CA GLN A 833 4.00 -4.12 -31.03
C GLN A 833 4.15 -2.90 -31.93
N LEU A 834 5.23 -2.14 -31.73
CA LEU A 834 5.57 -0.98 -32.54
C LEU A 834 6.77 -1.30 -33.43
N ILE A 835 6.60 -1.17 -34.75
CA ILE A 835 7.61 -1.46 -35.75
C ILE A 835 8.07 -0.14 -36.38
N LEU A 836 9.28 0.31 -36.04
CA LEU A 836 9.88 1.54 -36.57
C LEU A 836 10.95 1.18 -37.60
N THR A 837 10.85 1.74 -38.81
CA THR A 837 11.74 1.41 -39.93
C THR A 837 12.59 2.61 -40.37
N VAL A 838 13.89 2.41 -40.13
CA VAL A 838 15.13 3.17 -40.39
C VAL A 838 15.81 3.05 -41.77
N PRO A 839 15.78 3.96 -42.76
CA PRO A 839 16.66 3.84 -43.93
C PRO A 839 18.16 3.78 -43.57
N LEU A 840 18.84 2.69 -43.92
CA LEU A 840 20.28 2.50 -43.71
C LEU A 840 21.09 2.77 -44.97
N SER A 841 22.30 3.31 -44.79
CA SER A 841 23.31 3.41 -45.84
C SER A 841 24.70 3.58 -45.22
N ASP A 842 25.76 3.56 -46.03
CA ASP A 842 27.14 3.77 -45.53
C ASP A 842 27.32 5.09 -44.75
N TRP A 843 26.44 6.07 -44.95
CA TRP A 843 26.47 7.39 -44.33
C TRP A 843 25.28 7.68 -43.38
N VAL A 844 24.40 6.71 -43.12
CA VAL A 844 23.29 6.80 -42.15
C VAL A 844 23.19 5.52 -41.34
N LYS A 845 23.34 5.61 -40.02
CA LYS A 845 23.17 4.50 -39.06
C LYS A 845 22.23 4.90 -37.92
N VAL A 846 21.54 3.92 -37.32
CA VAL A 846 20.91 4.10 -36.02
C VAL A 846 22.00 3.98 -34.96
N SER A 847 22.07 4.93 -34.02
CA SER A 847 23.14 5.00 -33.01
C SER A 847 22.69 4.66 -31.61
N ASN A 848 21.43 4.94 -31.26
CA ASN A 848 20.83 4.54 -29.99
C ASN A 848 19.29 4.55 -30.09
N VAL A 849 18.61 3.84 -29.20
CA VAL A 849 17.16 3.94 -28.98
C VAL A 849 16.93 4.21 -27.49
N ILE A 850 16.33 5.35 -27.16
CA ILE A 850 16.05 5.78 -25.79
C ILE A 850 14.54 5.77 -25.60
N ILE A 851 14.06 5.18 -24.52
CA ILE A 851 12.64 5.10 -24.19
C ILE A 851 12.38 5.98 -22.96
N GLU A 852 11.37 6.83 -23.03
CA GLU A 852 10.85 7.60 -21.91
C GLU A 852 9.33 7.33 -21.82
N THR A 853 8.75 7.33 -20.62
CA THR A 853 7.27 7.26 -20.48
C THR A 853 6.78 8.39 -19.59
N LYS A 854 5.55 8.86 -19.83
CA LYS A 854 4.95 9.97 -19.09
C LYS A 854 3.45 9.77 -18.95
N THR A 855 2.95 10.13 -17.78
CA THR A 855 1.56 9.97 -17.37
C THR A 855 1.03 11.29 -16.84
N ILE A 856 -0.29 11.49 -16.88
CA ILE A 856 -0.93 12.78 -16.54
C ILE A 856 -1.75 12.73 -15.24
N SER A 857 -2.09 11.53 -14.73
CA SER A 857 -2.98 11.33 -13.59
C SER A 857 -2.40 10.52 -12.42
N ARG A 858 -1.32 9.76 -12.65
CA ARG A 858 -0.49 9.08 -11.64
C ARG A 858 0.94 9.10 -12.19
N PRO A 859 1.96 9.73 -11.56
CA PRO A 859 3.25 9.95 -12.24
C PRO A 859 4.10 8.66 -12.45
N LEU A 860 3.55 7.48 -12.10
CA LEU A 860 4.24 6.21 -12.04
C LEU A 860 3.52 5.01 -12.69
N SER A 861 3.33 5.10 -14.00
CA SER A 861 3.28 3.89 -14.82
C SER A 861 4.36 3.96 -15.88
N HIS A 862 5.35 3.11 -15.72
CA HIS A 862 6.24 2.75 -16.80
C HIS A 862 5.63 1.56 -17.51
N VAL A 863 4.85 1.85 -18.55
CA VAL A 863 4.50 0.87 -19.57
C VAL A 863 5.77 0.11 -19.93
N PRO A 864 5.87 -1.20 -19.69
CA PRO A 864 7.11 -1.92 -19.94
C PRO A 864 7.31 -2.00 -21.44
N VAL A 865 8.35 -1.36 -21.97
CA VAL A 865 8.67 -1.36 -23.39
C VAL A 865 10.08 -1.87 -23.61
N ASP A 866 10.19 -2.97 -24.36
CA ASP A 866 11.48 -3.52 -24.80
C ASP A 866 11.66 -3.31 -26.30
N CYS A 867 12.71 -2.61 -26.70
CA CYS A 867 13.02 -2.26 -28.09
C CYS A 867 14.26 -3.00 -28.58
N SER A 868 14.07 -3.95 -29.50
CA SER A 868 15.14 -4.67 -30.18
C SER A 868 15.50 -4.02 -31.52
N LEU A 869 16.80 -3.83 -31.78
CA LEU A 869 17.32 -3.39 -33.07
C LEU A 869 17.67 -4.62 -33.93
N THR A 870 17.03 -4.75 -35.10
CA THR A 870 17.33 -5.82 -36.07
C THR A 870 18.01 -5.26 -37.32
N GLU A 871 19.33 -5.48 -37.42
CA GLU A 871 20.12 -5.08 -38.59
C GLU A 871 20.19 -6.21 -39.64
N LYS A 872 19.48 -6.06 -40.77
CA LYS A 872 19.71 -6.88 -41.97
C LYS A 872 20.87 -6.31 -42.79
N TYR A 873 22.11 -6.62 -42.36
CA TYR A 873 23.33 -6.14 -43.02
C TYR A 873 24.00 -7.24 -43.88
N ASP A 874 23.53 -7.42 -45.12
CA ASP A 874 24.24 -8.24 -46.11
C ASP A 874 25.28 -7.40 -46.89
N ARG A 875 26.55 -7.69 -46.65
CA ARG A 875 27.71 -6.89 -47.10
C ARG A 875 28.12 -7.15 -48.55
N ARG A 876 27.35 -7.94 -49.33
CA ARG A 876 27.80 -8.49 -50.64
C ARG A 876 27.09 -7.97 -51.89
N LYS A 877 26.16 -7.01 -51.79
CA LYS A 877 25.52 -6.37 -52.97
C LYS A 877 25.38 -4.85 -52.83
N ILE A 878 26.46 -4.11 -53.14
CA ILE A 878 26.38 -2.68 -53.44
C ILE A 878 26.87 -2.47 -54.89
N ASN A 879 25.92 -2.43 -55.84
CA ASN A 879 26.18 -1.91 -57.17
C ASN A 879 25.89 -0.41 -57.18
N HIS A 880 26.92 0.41 -57.46
CA HIS A 880 26.82 1.87 -57.55
C HIS A 880 26.08 2.33 -58.84
N SER A 881 24.80 2.00 -59.02
CA SER A 881 24.04 2.47 -60.18
C SER A 881 22.51 2.34 -60.05
N ALA A 882 21.86 3.21 -59.27
CA ALA A 882 20.42 3.52 -59.40
C ALA A 882 20.07 4.81 -58.64
N VAL A 883 20.15 5.96 -59.31
CA VAL A 883 19.56 7.22 -58.83
C VAL A 883 18.29 7.45 -59.62
N TYR A 884 17.14 7.42 -58.95
CA TYR A 884 15.86 7.77 -59.57
C TYR A 884 15.87 9.27 -59.89
N ARG A 885 16.06 9.61 -61.17
CA ARG A 885 15.83 10.97 -61.68
C ARG A 885 14.37 11.06 -62.09
N ASP A 886 13.53 11.54 -61.19
CA ASP A 886 12.22 12.01 -61.63
C ASP A 886 12.42 13.28 -62.48
N LYS A 887 11.93 13.24 -63.73
CA LYS A 887 12.16 14.28 -64.74
C LYS A 887 11.03 15.32 -64.69
N LYS A 888 10.99 16.13 -63.64
CA LYS A 888 10.41 17.50 -63.60
C LYS A 888 10.48 18.10 -62.19
N ASP A 889 11.62 18.70 -61.85
CA ASP A 889 11.67 20.07 -61.31
C ASP A 889 13.09 20.46 -60.92
N VAL A 890 13.51 21.67 -61.30
CA VAL A 890 14.86 22.22 -61.04
C VAL A 890 15.04 22.68 -59.58
N ASN A 891 14.02 22.49 -58.73
CA ASN A 891 14.01 22.74 -57.29
C ASN A 891 13.63 21.50 -56.43
N SER A 892 13.57 20.30 -57.02
CA SER A 892 13.02 19.11 -56.35
C SER A 892 13.81 18.65 -55.11
N VAL A 893 13.08 18.40 -54.02
CA VAL A 893 13.60 17.76 -52.79
C VAL A 893 13.81 16.28 -53.07
N MET A 894 14.98 15.73 -52.75
CA MET A 894 15.25 14.29 -52.89
C MET A 894 14.86 13.56 -51.61
N TYR A 895 14.00 12.55 -51.66
CA TYR A 895 13.63 11.75 -50.48
C TYR A 895 14.37 10.41 -50.43
N LYS A 896 14.73 9.99 -49.22
CA LYS A 896 15.32 8.70 -48.86
C LYS A 896 14.39 8.01 -47.87
N ALA A 897 13.70 6.98 -48.34
CA ALA A 897 12.66 6.25 -47.64
C ALA A 897 12.91 4.73 -47.75
N CYS A 898 12.29 3.96 -46.86
CA CYS A 898 12.28 2.50 -46.92
C CYS A 898 11.16 2.00 -47.83
N ASP A 899 11.46 1.92 -49.13
CA ASP A 899 10.59 1.34 -50.15
C ASP A 899 11.33 0.21 -50.89
N SER A 900 10.58 -0.81 -51.31
CA SER A 900 11.14 -2.11 -51.74
C SER A 900 11.81 -2.03 -53.11
N ASP A 901 13.15 -2.01 -53.10
CA ASP A 901 14.08 -2.71 -54.02
C ASP A 901 15.48 -2.07 -54.05
N LEU A 902 15.67 -0.89 -53.43
CA LEU A 902 16.88 -0.08 -53.62
C LEU A 902 17.60 0.41 -52.36
N MET A 903 17.14 0.08 -51.15
CA MET A 903 17.86 0.39 -49.91
C MET A 903 17.60 -0.61 -48.79
N ASN A 904 18.66 -0.92 -48.02
CA ASN A 904 18.54 -1.68 -46.79
C ASN A 904 17.94 -0.78 -45.69
N CYS A 905 17.19 -1.38 -44.78
CA CYS A 905 16.60 -0.68 -43.65
C CYS A 905 16.87 -1.40 -42.34
N SER A 906 17.04 -0.62 -41.27
CA SER A 906 17.06 -1.11 -39.90
C SER A 906 15.63 -1.11 -39.37
N THR A 907 15.25 -2.16 -38.67
CA THR A 907 13.95 -2.22 -38.01
C THR A 907 14.16 -2.25 -36.50
N VAL A 908 13.60 -1.26 -35.81
CA VAL A 908 13.45 -1.26 -34.35
C VAL A 908 12.07 -1.84 -34.04
N ILE A 909 12.04 -2.98 -33.35
CA ILE A 909 10.80 -3.63 -32.92
C ILE A 909 10.68 -3.42 -31.42
N CYS A 910 9.69 -2.62 -31.02
CA CYS A 910 9.38 -2.34 -29.62
C CYS A 910 8.13 -3.11 -29.20
N TYR A 911 8.28 -4.03 -28.24
CA TYR A 911 7.15 -4.67 -27.58
C TYR A 911 6.68 -3.77 -26.44
N VAL A 912 5.47 -3.26 -26.55
CA VAL A 912 4.81 -2.42 -25.55
C VAL A 912 3.92 -3.34 -24.72
N GLY A 913 4.14 -3.41 -23.41
CA GLY A 913 3.31 -4.19 -22.51
C GLY A 913 2.06 -3.44 -22.05
N PHE A 914 1.67 -3.69 -20.80
CA PHE A 914 0.43 -3.17 -20.24
C PHE A 914 0.45 -1.64 -20.11
N MET A 915 -0.56 -0.97 -20.66
CA MET A 915 -0.63 0.47 -20.80
C MET A 915 -2.02 1.00 -20.42
N HIS A 916 -2.13 1.60 -19.22
CA HIS A 916 -3.41 2.11 -18.72
C HIS A 916 -3.88 3.36 -19.49
N THR A 917 -5.04 3.86 -19.09
CA THR A 917 -5.69 5.01 -19.71
C THR A 917 -4.88 6.29 -19.48
N TYR A 918 -4.79 7.14 -20.51
CA TYR A 918 -4.04 8.40 -20.55
C TYR A 918 -2.51 8.30 -20.46
N GLU A 919 -1.95 7.10 -20.38
CA GLU A 919 -0.50 6.87 -20.36
C GLU A 919 0.13 7.15 -21.72
N THR A 920 1.41 7.57 -21.71
CA THR A 920 2.15 7.94 -22.93
C THR A 920 3.55 7.32 -22.91
N VAL A 921 3.91 6.65 -23.99
CA VAL A 921 5.25 6.12 -24.29
C VAL A 921 5.92 7.03 -25.33
N TYR A 922 7.18 7.36 -25.11
CA TYR A 922 8.05 8.12 -25.99
C TYR A 922 9.23 7.23 -26.39
N ILE A 923 9.46 7.06 -27.69
CA ILE A 923 10.57 6.27 -28.22
C ILE A 923 11.42 7.18 -29.10
N ASN A 924 12.60 7.54 -28.60
CA ASN A 924 13.56 8.40 -29.27
C ASN A 924 14.62 7.55 -29.99
N VAL A 925 14.49 7.44 -31.31
CA VAL A 925 15.46 6.76 -32.17
C VAL A 925 16.53 7.78 -32.60
N SER A 926 17.75 7.60 -32.09
CA SER A 926 18.92 8.42 -32.46
C SER A 926 19.55 7.89 -33.74
N ILE A 927 19.78 8.78 -34.70
CA ILE A 927 20.27 8.49 -36.04
C ILE A 927 21.52 9.35 -36.30
N ASP A 928 22.65 8.73 -36.62
CA ASP A 928 23.88 9.44 -36.97
C ASP A 928 24.06 9.49 -38.49
N ILE A 929 24.41 10.67 -39.00
CA ILE A 929 24.69 10.94 -40.42
C ILE A 929 26.14 11.37 -40.61
N ARG A 930 26.82 10.85 -41.62
CA ARG A 930 28.24 11.18 -41.91
C ARG A 930 28.37 12.46 -42.75
N LYS A 931 29.17 13.42 -42.28
CA LYS A 931 29.28 14.80 -42.84
C LYS A 931 30.10 14.89 -44.13
N ASP A 932 31.07 14.00 -44.29
CA ASP A 932 31.96 13.83 -45.45
C ASP A 932 31.19 13.40 -46.71
N VAL A 933 30.38 12.35 -46.60
CA VAL A 933 29.66 11.76 -47.74
C VAL A 933 28.61 12.74 -48.29
N LEU A 934 27.96 13.53 -47.43
CA LEU A 934 27.04 14.59 -47.86
C LEU A 934 27.69 15.55 -48.87
N GLN A 935 28.95 15.97 -48.66
CA GLN A 935 29.66 16.87 -49.58
C GLN A 935 29.93 16.22 -50.96
N THR A 936 30.17 14.90 -50.99
CA THR A 936 30.46 14.19 -52.24
C THR A 936 29.23 13.92 -53.11
N LEU A 937 28.03 13.87 -52.53
CA LEU A 937 26.82 13.36 -53.20
C LEU A 937 26.21 14.30 -54.27
N LYS A 938 26.65 15.57 -54.39
CA LYS A 938 26.17 16.57 -55.39
C LYS A 938 24.63 16.64 -55.54
N VAL A 939 23.90 16.49 -54.43
CA VAL A 939 22.42 16.50 -54.36
C VAL A 939 21.89 17.94 -54.46
N PRO A 940 20.66 18.18 -54.98
CA PRO A 940 19.97 19.47 -54.82
C PRO A 940 19.87 19.94 -53.36
N ASN A 941 19.52 21.22 -53.19
CA ASN A 941 19.66 21.98 -51.94
C ASN A 941 18.95 21.41 -50.69
N ILE A 942 18.04 20.43 -50.83
CA ILE A 942 17.31 19.80 -49.73
C ILE A 942 17.17 18.28 -49.98
N LEU A 943 17.51 17.48 -48.97
CA LEU A 943 17.41 16.02 -48.91
C LEU A 943 16.50 15.63 -47.73
N GLY A 944 15.43 14.88 -47.96
CA GLY A 944 14.52 14.39 -46.92
C GLY A 944 14.83 12.95 -46.50
N LEU A 945 15.11 12.71 -45.21
CA LEU A 945 15.22 11.37 -44.63
C LEU A 945 13.87 10.98 -44.02
N ILE A 946 13.25 9.88 -44.46
CA ILE A 946 11.93 9.41 -44.00
C ILE A 946 12.07 8.11 -43.21
N SER A 947 11.55 8.06 -41.99
CA SER A 947 11.30 6.82 -41.26
C SER A 947 9.81 6.54 -41.11
N TYR A 948 9.47 5.27 -41.11
CA TYR A 948 8.10 4.77 -40.95
C TYR A 948 7.91 4.21 -39.55
N GLY A 949 6.71 4.34 -38.99
CA GLY A 949 6.30 3.62 -37.79
C GLY A 949 4.93 2.99 -38.03
N ASN A 950 4.77 1.74 -37.61
CA ASN A 950 3.51 1.00 -37.63
C ASN A 950 3.21 0.47 -36.21
N LEU A 951 1.97 0.61 -35.77
CA LEU A 951 1.46 0.05 -34.51
C LEU A 951 0.58 -1.17 -34.80
N ILE A 952 0.94 -2.30 -34.19
CA ILE A 952 0.14 -3.53 -34.19
C ILE A 952 -0.48 -3.69 -32.79
N GLU A 953 -1.79 -3.74 -32.75
CA GLU A 953 -2.60 -3.96 -31.55
C GLU A 953 -2.99 -5.46 -31.40
N PRO A 954 -3.36 -5.91 -30.19
CA PRO A 954 -3.58 -7.33 -29.91
C PRO A 954 -4.91 -7.84 -30.50
N SER A 955 -4.92 -9.07 -31.01
CA SER A 955 -6.06 -9.66 -31.73
C SER A 955 -6.96 -10.54 -30.84
N TYR A 956 -7.47 -9.99 -29.74
CA TYR A 956 -8.43 -10.69 -28.87
C TYR A 956 -9.90 -10.44 -29.27
N LYS A 957 -10.80 -11.38 -28.96
CA LYS A 957 -12.24 -11.24 -29.29
C LYS A 957 -13.00 -10.18 -28.47
N SER A 958 -12.60 -9.92 -27.22
CA SER A 958 -13.17 -8.83 -26.40
C SER A 958 -12.50 -7.48 -26.61
N TYR A 959 -11.43 -7.42 -27.41
CA TYR A 959 -10.65 -6.21 -27.63
C TYR A 959 -11.17 -5.50 -28.89
N ASN A 960 -11.64 -4.26 -28.72
CA ASN A 960 -11.99 -3.39 -29.83
C ASN A 960 -11.04 -2.19 -29.87
N SER A 961 -10.35 -2.02 -30.99
CA SER A 961 -9.52 -0.85 -31.25
C SER A 961 -10.34 0.25 -31.91
N GLU A 962 -10.38 1.43 -31.30
CA GLU A 962 -10.94 2.66 -31.88
C GLU A 962 -9.84 3.59 -32.42
N THR A 963 -8.64 3.04 -32.67
CA THR A 963 -7.46 3.74 -33.19
C THR A 963 -7.69 4.23 -34.63
N VAL A 964 -7.43 5.52 -34.87
CA VAL A 964 -7.74 6.19 -36.15
C VAL A 964 -6.64 6.01 -37.22
N SER A 965 -5.39 5.78 -36.80
CA SER A 965 -4.26 5.53 -37.71
C SER A 965 -3.18 4.72 -37.00
N HIS A 966 -2.86 3.55 -37.56
CA HIS A 966 -1.79 2.68 -37.08
C HIS A 966 -0.42 3.04 -37.66
N ASP A 967 -0.40 3.74 -38.80
CA ASP A 967 0.84 4.17 -39.47
C ASP A 967 1.18 5.64 -39.22
N ILE A 968 2.49 5.94 -39.20
CA ILE A 968 3.03 7.30 -39.19
C ILE A 968 4.32 7.40 -40.01
N MET A 969 4.56 8.56 -40.63
CA MET A 969 5.82 8.90 -41.28
C MET A 969 6.48 10.07 -40.54
N THR A 970 7.78 9.99 -40.30
CA THR A 970 8.58 11.08 -39.70
C THR A 970 9.70 11.46 -40.65
N THR A 971 9.86 12.77 -40.91
CA THR A 971 10.80 13.27 -41.94
C THR A 971 11.77 14.31 -41.37
N THR A 972 13.07 14.18 -41.65
CA THR A 972 14.06 15.25 -41.45
C THR A 972 14.49 15.84 -42.78
N PHE A 973 14.55 17.17 -42.87
CA PHE A 973 15.09 17.87 -44.04
C PHE A 973 16.56 18.29 -43.81
N ILE A 974 17.46 17.86 -44.67
CA ILE A 974 18.89 18.21 -44.65
C ILE A 974 19.14 19.23 -45.76
N SER A 975 19.65 20.41 -45.43
CA SER A 975 19.93 21.48 -46.39
C SER A 975 21.34 22.06 -46.26
N TYR A 976 21.75 22.85 -47.25
CA TYR A 976 23.01 23.61 -47.17
C TYR A 976 22.75 25.08 -46.82
N LYS A 977 23.52 25.63 -45.88
CA LYS A 977 23.50 27.07 -45.60
C LYS A 977 24.05 27.83 -46.81
N PRO A 978 23.30 28.79 -47.40
CA PRO A 978 23.86 29.67 -48.41
C PRO A 978 24.97 30.52 -47.79
N LEU A 979 26.01 30.83 -48.58
CA LEU A 979 27.10 31.70 -48.11
C LEU A 979 26.53 33.05 -47.64
N PRO A 980 27.03 33.62 -46.53
CA PRO A 980 26.63 34.96 -46.11
C PRO A 980 26.95 35.95 -47.22
N ARG A 981 25.93 36.65 -47.72
CA ARG A 981 26.13 37.74 -48.70
C ARG A 981 27.09 38.76 -48.08
N LYS A 982 28.06 39.23 -48.88
CA LYS A 982 29.11 40.17 -48.45
C LYS A 982 28.53 41.27 -47.58
N ALA A 983 29.19 41.55 -46.45
CA ALA A 983 28.79 42.59 -45.51
C ALA A 983 28.52 43.92 -46.26
N VAL A 984 27.40 44.56 -45.93
CA VAL A 984 27.00 45.83 -46.56
C VAL A 984 28.09 46.86 -46.26
N THR A 985 28.65 47.44 -47.32
CA THR A 985 29.74 48.41 -47.22
C THR A 985 29.29 49.64 -46.44
N TRP A 986 30.07 50.03 -45.42
CA TRP A 986 29.73 51.06 -44.44
C TRP A 986 29.23 52.40 -45.02
N TRP A 987 29.69 52.79 -46.21
CA TRP A 987 29.21 53.99 -46.91
C TRP A 987 27.71 53.94 -47.27
N ALA A 988 27.13 52.75 -47.50
CA ALA A 988 25.69 52.61 -47.76
C ALA A 988 24.84 52.89 -46.51
N LEU A 989 25.37 52.59 -45.32
CA LEU A 989 24.76 52.96 -44.03
C LEU A 989 24.76 54.49 -43.86
N VAL A 990 25.87 55.16 -44.17
CA VAL A 990 25.98 56.63 -44.13
C VAL A 990 24.99 57.29 -45.09
N ILE A 991 24.90 56.82 -46.35
CA ILE A 991 23.94 57.35 -47.33
C ILE A 991 22.49 57.12 -46.85
N SER A 992 22.18 55.95 -46.31
CA SER A 992 20.84 55.66 -45.76
C SER A 992 20.48 56.63 -44.63
N ILE A 993 21.38 56.87 -43.69
CA ILE A 993 21.17 57.78 -42.55
C ILE A 993 20.98 59.23 -43.04
N CYS A 994 21.84 59.71 -43.94
CA CYS A 994 21.70 61.05 -44.53
C CYS A 994 20.37 61.21 -45.31
N SER A 995 19.96 60.20 -46.07
CA SER A 995 18.69 60.24 -46.81
C SER A 995 17.47 60.22 -45.88
N GLY A 996 17.54 59.48 -44.77
CA GLY A 996 16.50 59.46 -43.73
C GLY A 996 16.33 60.82 -43.04
N PHE A 997 17.43 61.49 -42.67
CA PHE A 997 17.37 62.84 -42.10
C PHE A 997 16.83 63.89 -43.09
N LEU A 998 17.21 63.79 -44.38
CA LEU A 998 16.67 64.68 -45.42
C LEU A 998 15.15 64.49 -45.58
N LEU A 999 14.68 63.24 -45.62
CA LEU A 999 13.26 62.91 -45.70
C LEU A 999 12.50 63.44 -44.47
N LEU A 1000 13.03 63.25 -43.27
CA LEU A 1000 12.44 63.75 -42.02
C LEU A 1000 12.33 65.29 -42.03
N TYR A 1001 13.35 65.99 -42.50
CA TYR A 1001 13.33 67.44 -42.63
C TYR A 1001 12.23 67.91 -43.60
N VAL A 1002 12.13 67.29 -44.79
CA VAL A 1002 11.07 67.60 -45.77
C VAL A 1002 9.68 67.34 -45.18
N ILE A 1003 9.48 66.21 -44.49
CA ILE A 1003 8.21 65.88 -43.82
C ILE A 1003 7.85 66.92 -42.74
N THR A 1004 8.81 67.35 -41.90
CA THR A 1004 8.54 68.37 -40.88
C THR A 1004 8.17 69.73 -41.47
N VAL A 1005 8.81 70.14 -42.57
CA VAL A 1005 8.44 71.38 -43.31
C VAL A 1005 7.04 71.27 -43.92
N ILE A 1006 6.68 70.11 -44.48
CA ILE A 1006 5.34 69.86 -45.03
C ILE A 1006 4.28 69.90 -43.91
N LEU A 1007 4.50 69.20 -42.80
CA LEU A 1007 3.59 69.21 -41.64
C LEU A 1007 3.42 70.60 -41.01
N TRP A 1008 4.49 71.40 -41.00
CA TRP A 1008 4.44 72.80 -40.56
C TRP A 1008 3.61 73.68 -41.50
N LYS A 1009 3.80 73.56 -42.83
CA LYS A 1009 2.98 74.29 -43.82
C LYS A 1009 1.52 73.83 -43.88
N LEU A 1010 1.23 72.56 -43.61
CA LEU A 1010 -0.12 72.01 -43.52
C LEU A 1010 -0.82 72.36 -42.19
N GLY A 1011 -0.20 73.16 -41.32
CA GLY A 1011 -0.80 73.64 -40.07
C GLY A 1011 -0.95 72.58 -38.97
N PHE A 1012 -0.35 71.39 -39.14
CA PHE A 1012 -0.45 70.28 -38.19
C PHE A 1012 0.03 70.67 -36.78
N PHE A 1013 1.05 71.53 -36.70
CA PHE A 1013 1.61 72.05 -35.45
C PHE A 1013 0.88 73.28 -34.87
N ARG A 1014 -0.28 73.69 -35.42
CA ARG A 1014 -1.11 74.77 -34.86
C ARG A 1014 -2.46 74.25 -34.35
N ARG A 1015 -2.50 73.75 -33.11
CA ARG A 1015 -3.77 73.56 -32.38
C ARG A 1015 -3.71 74.06 -30.93
N LYS A 1016 -4.34 75.24 -30.76
CA LYS A 1016 -5.17 75.81 -29.69
C LYS A 1016 -5.58 75.00 -28.43
N LYS A 1017 -5.25 73.72 -28.27
CA LYS A 1017 -5.70 72.89 -27.13
C LYS A 1017 -4.83 73.04 -25.87
N LYS A 1018 -3.74 73.81 -25.94
CA LYS A 1018 -2.85 74.08 -24.81
C LYS A 1018 -3.44 75.14 -23.86
N GLU A 1019 -4.10 76.17 -24.41
CA GLU A 1019 -4.73 77.24 -23.63
C GLU A 1019 -5.95 76.74 -22.85
N GLU A 1020 -6.79 75.89 -23.46
CA GLU A 1020 -7.92 75.24 -22.78
C GLU A 1020 -7.47 74.31 -21.63
N LEU A 1021 -6.38 73.56 -21.83
CA LEU A 1021 -5.84 72.67 -20.79
C LEU A 1021 -5.18 73.45 -19.64
N GLN A 1022 -4.49 74.57 -19.94
CA GLN A 1022 -3.89 75.41 -18.90
C GLN A 1022 -4.96 76.16 -18.07
N HIS A 1023 -6.09 76.54 -18.67
CA HIS A 1023 -7.23 77.06 -17.91
C HIS A 1023 -7.84 76.02 -16.96
N LEU A 1024 -7.98 74.75 -17.38
CA LEU A 1024 -8.47 73.67 -16.51
C LEU A 1024 -7.50 73.34 -15.36
N ILE A 1025 -6.18 73.45 -15.60
CA ILE A 1025 -5.16 73.20 -14.58
C ILE A 1025 -5.16 74.35 -13.55
N GLN A 1026 -5.19 75.62 -13.98
CA GLN A 1026 -5.29 76.75 -13.05
C GLN A 1026 -6.59 76.77 -12.23
N SER A 1027 -7.72 76.28 -12.78
CA SER A 1027 -8.96 76.17 -11.99
C SER A 1027 -8.96 75.02 -10.99
N THR A 1028 -8.15 73.97 -11.20
CA THR A 1028 -8.05 72.82 -10.27
C THR A 1028 -6.92 72.94 -9.26
N GLU A 1029 -5.94 73.83 -9.49
CA GLU A 1029 -4.91 74.17 -8.51
C GLU A 1029 -5.42 75.23 -7.49
N SER A 1030 -6.20 76.23 -7.91
CA SER A 1030 -6.80 77.21 -6.99
C SER A 1030 -7.85 76.60 -6.05
N GLU A 1031 -8.57 75.57 -6.49
CA GLU A 1031 -9.49 74.81 -5.64
C GLU A 1031 -8.77 73.93 -4.60
N ARG A 1032 -7.50 73.56 -4.87
CA ARG A 1032 -6.66 72.78 -3.93
C ARG A 1032 -6.02 73.61 -2.83
N GLU A 1033 -5.61 74.84 -3.11
CA GLU A 1033 -5.02 75.73 -2.08
C GLU A 1033 -6.04 76.23 -1.06
N LEU A 1034 -7.35 76.27 -1.41
CA LEU A 1034 -8.41 76.67 -0.48
C LEU A 1034 -8.86 75.56 0.50
N LEU A 1035 -8.47 74.30 0.26
CA LEU A 1035 -8.90 73.13 1.04
C LEU A 1035 -7.82 72.55 1.96
N SER A 1036 -6.61 73.13 1.98
CA SER A 1036 -5.53 72.74 2.91
C SER A 1036 -5.49 73.52 4.23
N SER A 1037 -6.46 74.39 4.48
CA SER A 1037 -6.61 75.11 5.74
C SER A 1037 -8.07 75.22 6.18
N ASP A 1038 -8.65 74.11 6.66
CA ASP A 1038 -9.15 74.10 8.04
C ASP A 1038 -9.54 72.70 8.52
N SER A 1039 -9.48 72.53 9.84
CA SER A 1039 -9.63 71.28 10.57
C SER A 1039 -11.09 70.95 10.96
N ILE A 1040 -11.35 69.68 11.32
CA ILE A 1040 -12.26 69.17 12.39
C ILE A 1040 -13.28 68.07 11.99
N SER A 1041 -13.09 66.89 12.61
CA SER A 1041 -14.08 65.88 13.04
C SER A 1041 -14.91 65.04 12.07
N ALA A 1042 -15.14 63.79 12.51
CA ALA A 1042 -16.25 62.87 12.22
C ALA A 1042 -16.49 62.46 10.74
N GLY A 1043 -16.89 61.23 10.42
CA GLY A 1043 -17.27 60.08 11.26
C GLY A 1043 -18.61 59.51 10.83
N SER A 1044 -18.61 58.33 10.21
CA SER A 1044 -19.75 57.40 9.98
C SER A 1044 -21.07 58.00 9.46
N SER A 1045 -21.64 57.56 8.35
CA SER A 1045 -22.33 56.26 8.20
C SER A 1045 -23.01 56.21 6.81
N ASP A 1046 -23.26 55.00 6.28
CA ASP A 1046 -24.54 54.49 5.72
C ASP A 1046 -25.45 55.33 4.77
N VAL A 1047 -26.29 54.81 3.86
CA VAL A 1047 -26.58 53.50 3.23
C VAL A 1047 -27.62 53.76 2.11
N MET A 1048 -27.55 53.08 0.94
CA MET A 1048 -28.59 53.00 -0.13
C MET A 1048 -29.05 54.32 -0.81
N VAL A 1049 -29.45 54.37 -2.09
CA VAL A 1049 -30.77 53.93 -2.64
C VAL A 1049 -30.76 53.95 -4.19
N LEU A 1050 -31.67 53.15 -4.76
CA LEU A 1050 -32.20 53.00 -6.15
C LEU A 1050 -32.68 54.32 -6.86
N PRO A 1051 -33.34 54.32 -8.07
CA PRO A 1051 -33.61 53.27 -9.09
C PRO A 1051 -33.44 53.66 -10.61
N ALA A 1052 -33.60 52.67 -11.50
CA ALA A 1052 -34.31 52.70 -12.82
C ALA A 1052 -33.80 53.54 -14.04
N ARG A 1053 -34.01 53.18 -15.33
CA ARG A 1053 -34.57 51.97 -16.02
C ARG A 1053 -34.32 52.03 -17.56
N LEU A 1054 -34.13 50.86 -18.22
CA LEU A 1054 -34.68 50.38 -19.54
C LEU A 1054 -34.56 51.26 -20.82
N LEU A 1055 -34.35 50.82 -22.08
CA LEU A 1055 -34.22 49.56 -22.88
C LEU A 1055 -33.54 49.97 -24.24
N SER A 1056 -33.15 49.14 -25.22
CA SER A 1056 -32.46 47.82 -25.30
C SER A 1056 -32.44 47.34 -26.78
N LEU A 1057 -31.38 46.70 -27.29
CA LEU A 1057 -31.47 45.62 -28.31
C LEU A 1057 -30.11 44.95 -28.66
N ASP A 1058 -30.15 43.61 -28.69
CA ASP A 1058 -29.44 42.61 -29.52
C ASP A 1058 -27.90 42.43 -29.65
N GLN A 1059 -27.47 41.25 -29.16
CA GLN A 1059 -26.82 40.12 -29.87
C GLN A 1059 -25.32 40.01 -30.29
N THR A 1060 -24.81 38.79 -30.04
CA THR A 1060 -23.74 38.00 -30.72
C THR A 1060 -22.22 38.17 -30.42
N SER A 1061 -21.70 37.16 -29.69
CA SER A 1061 -20.57 36.27 -30.09
C SER A 1061 -19.07 36.63 -29.93
N HIS A 1062 -18.31 35.57 -29.61
CA HIS A 1062 -16.89 35.26 -29.89
C HIS A 1062 -15.69 35.98 -29.21
N HIS A 1063 -14.92 35.13 -28.50
CA HIS A 1063 -13.44 34.99 -28.50
C HIS A 1063 -12.49 36.10 -27.98
N VAL A 1064 -11.23 35.63 -27.82
CA VAL A 1064 -9.95 36.33 -27.62
C VAL A 1064 -9.65 36.68 -26.16
N ASN A 1065 -8.63 36.16 -25.44
CA ASN A 1065 -7.20 35.77 -25.62
C ASN A 1065 -6.27 36.72 -24.83
N HIS A 1066 -5.59 36.14 -23.83
CA HIS A 1066 -4.17 36.28 -23.49
C HIS A 1066 -3.42 37.64 -23.38
N ASN A 1067 -2.64 37.73 -22.27
CA ASN A 1067 -1.37 38.46 -22.06
C ASN A 1067 -1.50 40.00 -21.93
N ILE A 1068 -0.58 40.78 -21.29
CA ILE A 1068 0.89 40.79 -21.32
C ILE A 1068 1.50 41.41 -20.01
N ILE A 1069 2.34 40.63 -19.31
CA ILE A 1069 3.78 40.87 -18.94
C ILE A 1069 4.25 42.13 -18.13
N SER A 1070 4.90 41.83 -16.98
CA SER A 1070 6.18 42.37 -16.42
C SER A 1070 6.30 43.41 -15.28
N HIS A 1071 7.37 43.15 -14.49
CA HIS A 1071 8.23 44.01 -13.65
C HIS A 1071 7.76 44.50 -12.27
N LEU A 1072 8.43 44.00 -11.20
CA LEU A 1072 9.45 44.75 -10.43
C LEU A 1072 10.23 43.84 -9.43
N GLN A 1073 11.35 44.35 -8.87
CA GLN A 1073 12.38 43.62 -8.11
C GLN A 1073 12.30 43.78 -6.57
N TYR A 1074 13.24 43.12 -5.85
CA TYR A 1074 13.68 43.23 -4.43
C TYR A 1074 13.08 42.23 -3.42
N PRO A 1075 13.79 41.88 -2.32
CA PRO A 1075 15.24 41.71 -2.13
C PRO A 1075 15.63 40.35 -1.45
N GLU A 1076 16.94 40.11 -1.28
CA GLU A 1076 17.49 39.00 -0.48
C GLU A 1076 17.16 39.11 1.02
N ARG A 1077 16.95 37.97 1.69
CA ARG A 1077 17.33 37.75 3.10
C ARG A 1077 17.47 36.26 3.43
N ASP A 1078 18.54 35.92 4.13
CA ASP A 1078 18.99 34.56 4.38
C ASP A 1078 18.50 33.99 5.73
N ARG A 1079 18.24 32.67 5.76
CA ARG A 1079 18.28 31.70 6.90
C ARG A 1079 17.58 32.00 8.24
N LEU A 1080 16.69 31.09 8.65
CA LEU A 1080 16.95 30.07 9.70
C LEU A 1080 15.66 29.29 10.05
N PHE A 1081 15.68 27.95 9.91
CA PHE A 1081 14.70 27.04 10.52
C PHE A 1081 15.46 26.04 11.42
N TYR A 1082 15.00 25.88 12.66
CA TYR A 1082 15.70 25.14 13.72
C TYR A 1082 15.19 23.70 13.88
N TYR A 1083 16.12 22.75 13.98
CA TYR A 1083 15.93 21.53 14.77
C TYR A 1083 16.31 21.83 16.24
N PRO A 1084 15.66 21.23 17.25
CA PRO A 1084 15.97 21.53 18.64
C PRO A 1084 17.23 20.79 19.12
N HIS A 1085 18.30 21.55 19.40
CA HIS A 1085 19.36 21.13 20.32
C HIS A 1085 19.01 21.59 21.75
N LEU A 1086 19.30 20.75 22.74
CA LEU A 1086 19.21 21.06 24.16
C LEU A 1086 20.41 20.44 24.89
N GLU A 1087 21.29 21.28 25.42
CA GLU A 1087 22.15 21.00 26.59
C GLU A 1087 22.46 22.34 27.32
N PRO A 1088 22.94 22.31 28.57
CA PRO A 1088 22.42 23.21 29.61
C PRO A 1088 23.43 24.22 30.15
N GLU A 1089 22.96 25.24 30.89
CA GLU A 1089 23.68 25.74 32.07
C GLU A 1089 22.82 26.58 33.03
N SER A 1090 23.35 26.81 34.23
CA SER A 1090 22.71 27.37 35.43
C SER A 1090 22.57 28.91 35.44
N PRO A 1091 21.62 29.48 36.21
CA PRO A 1091 21.62 30.89 36.57
C PRO A 1091 22.19 31.15 37.98
N GLN A 1092 23.07 32.15 38.09
CA GLN A 1092 23.40 32.83 39.36
C GLN A 1092 22.85 34.27 39.34
N ASP A 1093 22.05 34.57 40.38
CA ASP A 1093 21.84 35.84 41.09
C ASP A 1093 21.52 37.19 40.39
N ASN A 1094 20.70 37.95 41.15
CA ASN A 1094 20.31 39.36 41.03
C ASN A 1094 19.23 39.67 39.97
N GLY A 1095 18.10 40.29 40.29
CA GLY A 1095 17.56 40.72 41.59
C GLY A 1095 16.43 41.75 41.45
N LEU A 1096 15.75 42.05 42.58
CA LEU A 1096 14.73 43.10 42.84
C LEU A 1096 13.24 42.72 42.67
N ASP A 1097 12.59 42.68 43.85
CA ASP A 1097 11.26 43.22 44.23
C ASP A 1097 10.00 42.79 43.43
N GLN A 1098 8.93 42.25 44.04
CA GLN A 1098 8.26 42.71 45.27
C GLN A 1098 7.56 41.58 46.07
N ASN A 1099 7.49 41.78 47.38
CA ASN A 1099 6.73 41.00 48.38
C ASN A 1099 5.23 41.44 48.39
N PRO A 1100 4.24 40.73 49.02
CA PRO A 1100 4.36 40.26 50.42
C PRO A 1100 3.62 38.97 50.89
N LEU A 1101 4.16 38.39 51.97
CA LEU A 1101 3.48 37.80 53.15
C LEU A 1101 2.44 36.68 52.98
N PHE A 1102 2.73 35.49 53.53
CA PHE A 1102 2.21 35.06 54.84
C PHE A 1102 2.97 33.85 55.42
N SER A 1103 3.10 33.79 56.75
CA SER A 1103 3.76 32.73 57.55
C SER A 1103 2.75 31.62 57.93
N SER A 1104 3.11 30.39 58.32
CA SER A 1104 3.82 30.04 59.57
C SER A 1104 3.82 28.51 59.85
N HIS A 1105 4.60 28.08 60.86
CA HIS A 1105 4.63 26.75 61.54
C HIS A 1105 5.16 25.51 60.75
N SER A 1106 6.26 24.82 61.12
CA SER A 1106 6.74 24.18 62.39
C SER A 1106 6.02 22.83 62.68
N LEU A 1107 6.65 21.66 62.91
CA LEU A 1107 7.75 21.34 63.87
C LEU A 1107 8.43 19.94 63.64
N ASN A 1108 9.73 19.87 63.95
CA ASN A 1108 10.61 18.74 64.36
C ASN A 1108 10.14 17.27 64.54
N ARG A 1109 10.93 16.30 64.03
CA ARG A 1109 11.86 15.36 64.75
C ARG A 1109 12.55 14.41 63.72
N ARG A 1110 13.89 14.21 63.70
CA ARG A 1110 14.77 13.38 64.57
C ARG A 1110 14.47 11.87 64.49
N ASP A 1111 15.42 10.92 64.30
CA ASP A 1111 16.90 10.93 64.41
C ASP A 1111 17.59 9.85 63.49
N GLN A 1112 18.87 10.07 63.14
CA GLN A 1112 20.10 9.21 63.23
C GLN A 1112 20.04 7.65 62.98
N GLN A 1113 21.10 6.90 62.58
CA GLN A 1113 22.49 7.17 62.15
C GLN A 1113 23.13 5.96 61.41
N GLN A 1114 24.12 6.28 60.56
CA GLN A 1114 25.31 5.53 60.05
C GLN A 1114 25.72 4.15 60.63
N HIS A 1115 26.33 3.28 59.79
CA HIS A 1115 27.78 2.92 59.85
C HIS A 1115 28.29 2.00 58.70
N TYR A 1116 29.62 1.88 58.56
CA TYR A 1116 30.43 1.30 57.44
C TYR A 1116 31.23 0.02 57.92
N PRO A 1117 32.13 -0.64 57.13
CA PRO A 1117 32.43 -2.09 57.24
C PRO A 1117 33.87 -2.44 57.72
N PRO A 1118 34.15 -3.74 57.92
CA PRO A 1118 35.35 -4.43 57.37
C PRO A 1118 35.01 -5.87 56.85
N SER A 1119 35.76 -6.65 56.03
CA SER A 1119 37.12 -6.73 55.47
C SER A 1119 37.99 -7.93 55.97
N TYR A 1120 38.55 -8.68 55.00
CA TYR A 1120 39.68 -9.67 55.03
C TYR A 1120 39.59 -11.10 55.67
N PHE A 1121 39.84 -12.14 54.81
CA PHE A 1121 40.83 -13.27 54.89
C PHE A 1121 40.84 -14.23 56.15
N HIS A 1122 41.25 -15.52 56.16
CA HIS A 1122 41.94 -16.45 55.22
C HIS A 1122 41.89 -17.94 55.70
N THR A 1123 41.93 -18.95 54.78
CA THR A 1123 42.59 -20.31 54.92
C THR A 1123 42.19 -21.32 56.05
N MET A 1124 42.45 -22.64 56.05
CA MET A 1124 43.06 -23.66 55.14
C MET A 1124 42.75 -25.11 55.62
N GLN A 1125 43.16 -26.12 54.80
CA GLN A 1125 43.61 -27.51 55.10
C GLN A 1125 42.79 -28.62 54.38
N HIS A 1126 43.32 -29.25 53.32
CA HIS A 1126 44.21 -30.45 53.24
C HIS A 1126 43.43 -31.79 53.26
N ASN A 1127 43.81 -32.91 52.62
CA ASN A 1127 44.97 -33.35 51.79
C ASN A 1127 44.53 -34.61 50.99
N ARG A 1128 44.98 -34.96 49.77
CA ARG A 1128 46.19 -35.78 49.42
C ARG A 1128 46.21 -35.99 47.88
N THR A 1129 47.27 -35.63 47.12
CA THR A 1129 48.40 -36.47 46.61
C THR A 1129 48.00 -37.75 45.84
N SER A 1130 48.58 -38.15 44.69
CA SER A 1130 49.98 -38.02 44.22
C SER A 1130 50.16 -38.28 42.69
N SER A 1131 51.38 -38.12 42.15
CA SER A 1131 51.76 -38.43 40.76
C SER A 1131 53.20 -38.99 40.66
N PHE A 1132 53.52 -39.85 39.67
CA PHE A 1132 54.89 -40.36 39.45
C PHE A 1132 55.30 -40.70 37.98
N LYS A 1133 56.55 -40.29 37.68
CA LYS A 1133 57.50 -40.32 36.52
C LYS A 1133 57.65 -41.53 35.53
N ARG A 1134 57.86 -41.17 34.23
CA ARG A 1134 58.99 -41.46 33.25
C ARG A 1134 59.27 -42.81 32.48
N ILE A 1135 59.26 -42.72 31.11
CA ILE A 1135 60.31 -43.12 30.07
C ILE A 1135 60.61 -44.66 29.81
N PRO A 1136 61.02 -45.22 28.60
CA PRO A 1136 60.72 -45.04 27.14
C PRO A 1136 60.63 -46.34 26.23
N ARG A 1137 60.53 -46.20 24.88
CA ARG A 1137 61.01 -47.07 23.74
C ARG A 1137 60.59 -48.57 23.61
N THR A 1138 59.97 -48.97 22.47
CA THR A 1138 60.56 -49.67 21.27
C THR A 1138 59.49 -50.16 20.23
N ARG A 1139 59.86 -50.28 18.93
CA ARG A 1139 59.16 -51.03 17.84
C ARG A 1139 59.77 -52.45 17.69
N PRO A 1140 59.55 -53.29 16.62
CA PRO A 1140 58.53 -53.36 15.53
C PRO A 1140 57.95 -54.80 15.32
N ILE A 1141 57.14 -55.02 14.26
CA ILE A 1141 57.26 -56.11 13.24
C ILE A 1141 56.22 -55.91 12.11
N SER A 1142 56.50 -56.45 10.92
CA SER A 1142 55.81 -56.22 9.61
C SER A 1142 55.26 -57.50 8.97
N TYR A 1143 54.72 -57.38 7.73
CA TYR A 1143 54.47 -58.35 6.62
C TYR A 1143 52.98 -58.34 6.14
N HIS A 1144 52.56 -58.48 4.86
CA HIS A 1144 53.05 -58.19 3.49
C HIS A 1144 52.09 -58.86 2.45
N ARG A 1145 51.62 -58.16 1.39
CA ARG A 1145 51.30 -58.61 -0.02
C ARG A 1145 50.40 -57.54 -0.71
N ASN A 1146 50.58 -57.01 -1.94
CA ASN A 1146 50.90 -57.52 -3.31
C ASN A 1146 49.78 -58.40 -3.94
N GLN A 1147 49.36 -58.29 -5.23
CA GLN A 1147 49.66 -57.39 -6.37
C GLN A 1147 48.71 -57.65 -7.58
N SER A 1148 48.71 -56.77 -8.63
CA SER A 1148 48.28 -56.99 -10.06
C SER A 1148 46.76 -57.19 -10.38
N GLY A 1149 46.20 -56.94 -11.59
CA GLY A 1149 46.66 -56.36 -12.89
C GLY A 1149 45.44 -56.14 -13.86
N ARG A 1150 45.39 -55.14 -14.76
CA ARG A 1150 45.81 -55.08 -16.21
C ARG A 1150 44.70 -55.26 -17.31
N LEU A 1151 44.66 -54.31 -18.28
CA LEU A 1151 44.35 -54.42 -19.75
C LEU A 1151 42.91 -54.46 -20.37
N SER A 1152 42.47 -53.30 -20.90
CA SER A 1152 42.15 -52.92 -22.32
C SER A 1152 41.31 -53.76 -23.35
N SER A 1153 40.60 -53.00 -24.22
CA SER A 1153 40.09 -53.29 -25.61
C SER A 1153 38.74 -54.05 -25.76
N GLY A 1154 37.90 -53.85 -26.81
CA GLY A 1154 37.85 -52.78 -27.83
C GLY A 1154 36.90 -53.01 -29.05
N SER A 1155 36.22 -51.94 -29.51
CA SER A 1155 35.81 -51.61 -30.92
C SER A 1155 34.73 -52.39 -31.73
N THR A 1156 34.23 -51.71 -32.79
CA THR A 1156 33.56 -52.17 -34.05
C THR A 1156 32.09 -52.63 -34.05
N ASN A 1157 31.24 -52.40 -35.07
CA ASN A 1157 31.17 -51.37 -36.16
C ASN A 1157 29.81 -51.49 -36.96
N ASN A 1158 29.46 -50.47 -37.78
CA ASN A 1158 28.64 -50.57 -39.04
C ASN A 1158 27.12 -50.96 -38.96
N ASN A 1159 26.20 -50.60 -39.90
CA ASN A 1159 26.22 -49.65 -41.04
C ASN A 1159 24.80 -49.32 -41.62
N ASN A 1160 24.72 -48.19 -42.35
CA ASN A 1160 23.93 -47.93 -43.60
C ASN A 1160 22.38 -47.71 -43.68
N LYS A 1161 22.03 -46.45 -44.05
CA LYS A 1161 21.35 -45.98 -45.30
C LYS A 1161 19.81 -45.84 -45.47
N ASN A 1162 19.46 -44.68 -46.05
CA ASN A 1162 18.37 -44.36 -47.01
C ASN A 1162 16.91 -44.28 -46.49
N ARG A 1163 15.99 -43.40 -46.96
CA ARG A 1163 16.02 -42.13 -47.77
C ARG A 1163 14.59 -41.52 -47.81
N ILE A 1164 14.45 -40.21 -48.09
CA ILE A 1164 13.27 -39.49 -48.68
C ILE A 1164 12.06 -39.07 -47.78
N ASP A 1165 12.00 -37.75 -47.56
CA ASP A 1165 10.92 -36.73 -47.70
C ASP A 1165 9.60 -36.65 -46.89
N ALA A 1166 9.41 -35.43 -46.34
CA ALA A 1166 8.19 -34.58 -46.25
C ALA A 1166 6.98 -34.95 -45.36
N HIS A 1167 6.83 -34.30 -44.19
CA HIS A 1167 5.95 -33.12 -43.97
C HIS A 1167 6.09 -32.55 -42.53
N GLU A 1168 5.40 -31.44 -42.23
CA GLU A 1168 5.51 -30.57 -41.04
C GLU A 1168 5.39 -31.25 -39.65
N PRO A 1169 6.03 -30.71 -38.59
CA PRO A 1169 5.86 -31.18 -37.22
C PRO A 1169 4.78 -30.41 -36.44
N ASP A 1170 3.63 -31.05 -36.23
CA ASP A 1170 2.76 -30.72 -35.08
C ASP A 1170 3.48 -31.11 -33.78
N ILE A 1171 3.72 -30.15 -32.89
CA ILE A 1171 4.35 -30.41 -31.58
C ILE A 1171 3.28 -30.88 -30.60
N TRP A 1172 3.09 -32.21 -30.54
CA TRP A 1172 2.41 -32.86 -29.44
C TRP A 1172 3.32 -32.91 -28.20
N ILE A 1173 2.96 -32.17 -27.16
CA ILE A 1173 3.59 -32.26 -25.84
C ILE A 1173 2.94 -33.44 -25.09
N ALA A 1174 3.77 -34.33 -24.54
CA ALA A 1174 3.31 -35.50 -23.80
C ALA A 1174 2.68 -35.11 -22.44
N PRO A 1175 1.65 -35.85 -21.96
CA PRO A 1175 1.09 -35.63 -20.65
C PRO A 1175 2.10 -35.95 -19.53
N PRO A 1176 2.02 -35.27 -18.37
CA PRO A 1176 2.95 -35.46 -17.25
C PRO A 1176 2.82 -36.86 -16.61
N PRO A 1177 3.89 -37.38 -15.99
CA PRO A 1177 3.89 -38.71 -15.37
C PRO A 1177 2.97 -38.76 -14.14
N ALA A 1178 2.37 -39.93 -13.91
CA ALA A 1178 1.51 -40.19 -12.77
C ALA A 1178 2.27 -40.08 -11.42
N PRO A 1179 1.61 -39.62 -10.33
CA PRO A 1179 2.23 -39.53 -9.02
C PRO A 1179 2.61 -40.92 -8.46
N PRO A 1180 3.66 -41.01 -7.62
CA PRO A 1180 4.09 -42.27 -7.02
C PRO A 1180 3.02 -42.83 -6.06
N GLN A 1181 2.89 -44.16 -6.04
CA GLN A 1181 1.98 -44.85 -5.12
C GLN A 1181 2.43 -44.70 -3.65
N ALA A 1182 1.46 -44.63 -2.74
CA ALA A 1182 1.71 -44.61 -1.32
C ALA A 1182 2.33 -45.95 -0.84
N PRO A 1183 3.36 -45.93 0.04
CA PRO A 1183 3.90 -47.16 0.60
C PRO A 1183 2.89 -47.82 1.54
N SER A 1184 2.63 -49.11 1.31
CA SER A 1184 1.77 -49.95 2.14
C SER A 1184 2.42 -50.32 3.47
N PHE A 1185 1.62 -50.33 4.54
CA PHE A 1185 1.99 -50.96 5.81
C PHE A 1185 2.28 -52.46 5.62
N ASP A 1186 3.24 -52.98 6.38
CA ASP A 1186 3.28 -54.39 6.77
C ASP A 1186 3.62 -54.51 8.26
N ASN A 1187 3.23 -55.63 8.89
CA ASN A 1187 2.93 -55.73 10.31
C ASN A 1187 3.66 -56.94 10.97
N ASN A 1188 3.69 -56.99 12.32
CA ASN A 1188 4.24 -58.06 13.18
C ASN A 1188 5.78 -58.07 13.34
N THR A 1189 6.41 -58.44 14.47
CA THR A 1189 5.99 -58.98 15.81
C THR A 1189 7.17 -58.73 16.79
N TYR A 1190 7.05 -58.43 18.10
CA TYR A 1190 6.63 -59.23 19.28
C TYR A 1190 6.40 -58.23 20.47
N LEU A 1191 5.31 -58.26 21.25
CA LEU A 1191 5.13 -58.92 22.57
C LEU A 1191 6.19 -58.53 23.65
N GLU A 1192 5.92 -58.11 24.89
CA GLU A 1192 4.71 -58.11 25.77
C GLU A 1192 4.81 -57.03 26.91
N PRO A 1193 3.81 -56.83 27.81
CA PRO A 1193 3.66 -55.63 28.67
C PRO A 1193 4.07 -55.79 30.15
N PHE A 1194 4.08 -54.68 30.93
CA PHE A 1194 3.78 -54.70 32.37
C PHE A 1194 3.16 -53.38 32.89
N GLU A 1195 2.38 -53.48 33.97
CA GLU A 1195 1.51 -52.46 34.57
C GLU A 1195 2.17 -51.74 35.81
N PRO A 1196 1.48 -50.95 36.68
CA PRO A 1196 2.04 -49.71 37.24
C PRO A 1196 2.57 -49.82 38.69
N LEU A 1197 3.21 -48.75 39.23
CA LEU A 1197 3.13 -48.34 40.66
C LEU A 1197 3.82 -46.99 41.00
N GLU A 1198 3.04 -46.10 41.62
CA GLU A 1198 3.32 -45.17 42.74
C GLU A 1198 4.68 -44.44 43.01
N SER A 1199 4.58 -43.10 43.02
CA SER A 1199 4.86 -42.18 44.15
C SER A 1199 6.18 -41.39 44.29
N ARG A 1200 5.99 -40.11 44.67
CA ARG A 1200 6.85 -39.19 45.44
C ARG A 1200 8.29 -38.89 44.93
N ALA A 1201 8.47 -37.69 44.38
CA ALA A 1201 8.87 -36.51 45.17
C ALA A 1201 8.56 -35.21 44.41
#